data_AF-A0A1S8LIE1-F1
#
_entry.id   AF-A0A1S8LIE1-F1
#
_cell.length_a   1.000
_cell.length_b   1.000
_cell.length_c   1.000
_cell.angle_alpha   90.00
_cell.angle_beta   90.00
_cell.angle_gamma   90.00
#
_symmetry.space_group_name_H-M   'P 1'
#
loop_
_entity.id
_entity.type
_entity.pdbx_description
1 polymer ?
#
loop_
_entity_poly.entity_id
_entity_poly.type
_entity_poly.pdbx_seq_one_letter_code
_entity_poly.pdbx_strand_id
1 'polypeptide(L)'
;MKGKTQEKSKRSLPKIGACTLALTVGFSNISFMTQTAFAKSLKTNTKTAVSKKKPVKPTNPRSSNYVARGVYNDANVISSANAHTYESEHFQFLWGNGGNSSKVTQAFLEGNAKILESCWNVYINNLKMIEPAHSVNDSSKNDKNYKVNVVILGTGLPQYESGWAFSGLDSEGFPYLMCDVGAMDPSPTVGLTVPHEFGHVINFAQGGNSWGGNDYLSPWYEAIGDWFREEYVTSDLYKQETGVGDTTFLSPLFLRSTQLTLVNGRCYYEGWPIFTYLEENPDNLPGYGAGFMAKLLKSGDSNNPNETLYQLIQRVNPSVPISVTMSHFASRMATFDMKNKARYKKSFNDMLANGTLYWQQFYVTPNKVNDNTYAVPQERAPQAYGYNIVPLKADFSGNASTTTVNVQLNNTTAAGQSNLTAYIVAEDANGNTRYSSSFGTGQSMQMSVSKGDKVYLSVSATPSLEVESKTQIGLPSFQERFSEKNMAYEEKTQYPYQITLQNAEPQNRTADVNSNVSGHVQQNGGGFVADSANVDSSVYVAKNAKVLDSAQVTGNARIEGSAVISGNANISGSADIKDNAWIKGDAHISGNAVVDGYAVVDGEAQVRDSAHIGDRAIVAENAQVFGNASVIESAQVQGFNYVSDHAIVKGLSLLLGGSYDGSHSNIKGTAVTYGDFFNDYNYTITNGDFSGYECLNNSIESYHDGYAVSDGKGGYTSAKHAFDGGDTPTPTPTPTPVESSNIALSATASASVNSPEDLGGVTKLNDGYDPTSSGDESHGLWHNWHGDQAGKAWVEYDWSTAKTLTGMDAYYFKDGNGNFAPQTVSIQVKDSKGNWVSVSGNGLGVDLNKYNTTTFNPVKTTAIRMSMTPKTLGCGVIEWKVYGY
;
A
#
# COMPACT_ATOMS: atom_id res chain seq x y z
N MET A 1 48.09 -61.01 28.40
CA MET A 1 49.13 -61.57 27.50
C MET A 1 49.07 -60.82 26.18
N LYS A 2 50.22 -60.27 25.75
CA LYS A 2 50.66 -59.76 24.42
C LYS A 2 49.60 -59.02 23.56
N GLY A 3 49.71 -57.74 23.17
CA GLY A 3 50.80 -56.77 23.16
C GLY A 3 51.10 -56.29 21.72
N LYS A 4 51.24 -54.95 21.55
CA LYS A 4 51.82 -54.15 20.42
C LYS A 4 50.86 -53.71 19.29
N THR A 5 50.83 -52.47 18.76
CA THR A 5 51.56 -51.19 19.00
C THR A 5 50.81 -50.02 18.34
N GLN A 6 51.20 -48.79 18.71
CA GLN A 6 50.75 -47.45 18.29
C GLN A 6 50.84 -47.11 16.78
N GLU A 7 50.02 -46.16 16.30
CA GLU A 7 50.50 -44.89 15.70
C GLU A 7 49.40 -43.79 15.58
N LYS A 8 49.82 -42.52 15.59
CA LYS A 8 48.99 -41.29 15.69
C LYS A 8 48.64 -40.67 14.32
N SER A 9 47.43 -40.10 14.26
CA SER A 9 46.93 -38.90 13.56
C SER A 9 47.32 -38.60 12.09
N LYS A 10 46.30 -38.42 11.24
CA LYS A 10 46.04 -37.17 10.49
C LYS A 10 44.60 -37.15 9.97
N ARG A 11 43.93 -36.01 10.21
CA ARG A 11 42.56 -35.68 9.75
C ARG A 11 42.51 -35.60 8.22
N SER A 12 41.47 -36.15 7.61
CA SER A 12 41.04 -35.84 6.24
C SER A 12 39.70 -35.11 6.28
N LEU A 13 39.63 -33.97 5.59
CA LEU A 13 38.43 -33.17 5.31
C LEU A 13 37.54 -33.88 4.27
N PRO A 14 36.20 -33.87 4.38
CA PRO A 14 35.34 -34.18 3.26
C PRO A 14 35.07 -32.92 2.41
N LYS A 15 34.98 -33.16 1.11
CA LYS A 15 34.82 -32.21 0.01
C LYS A 15 33.53 -31.40 0.14
N ILE A 16 33.65 -30.09 -0.01
CA ILE A 16 32.52 -29.17 -0.26
C ILE A 16 32.29 -29.17 -1.77
N GLY A 17 31.14 -29.67 -2.21
CA GLY A 17 30.66 -29.50 -3.57
C GLY A 17 30.12 -28.09 -3.74
N ALA A 18 30.66 -27.35 -4.70
CA ALA A 18 30.11 -26.08 -5.15
C ALA A 18 28.79 -26.35 -5.89
N CYS A 19 27.67 -25.88 -5.35
CA CYS A 19 26.43 -25.75 -6.10
C CYS A 19 26.48 -24.42 -6.86
N THR A 20 26.74 -24.52 -8.16
CA THR A 20 26.50 -23.48 -9.15
C THR A 20 24.99 -23.37 -9.35
N LEU A 21 24.36 -22.29 -8.91
CA LEU A 21 23.00 -21.95 -9.32
C LEU A 21 23.10 -20.91 -10.45
N ALA A 22 23.00 -21.39 -11.68
CA ALA A 22 22.85 -20.54 -12.85
C ALA A 22 21.45 -19.90 -12.82
N LEU A 23 21.37 -18.61 -12.49
CA LEU A 23 20.18 -17.80 -12.74
C LEU A 23 20.20 -17.39 -14.22
N THR A 24 19.62 -18.23 -15.05
CA THR A 24 19.24 -17.89 -16.43
C THR A 24 17.72 -17.94 -16.48
N VAL A 25 17.06 -16.80 -16.29
CA VAL A 25 15.62 -16.68 -16.56
C VAL A 25 15.43 -15.42 -17.40
N GLY A 26 14.89 -15.62 -18.60
CA GLY A 26 14.77 -14.59 -19.63
C GLY A 26 13.70 -13.56 -19.29
N PHE A 27 14.05 -12.29 -19.47
CA PHE A 27 13.10 -11.18 -19.49
C PHE A 27 13.33 -10.39 -20.77
N SER A 28 12.54 -10.74 -21.79
CA SER A 28 12.44 -9.99 -23.03
C SER A 28 11.21 -9.06 -22.99
N ASN A 29 11.48 -7.80 -23.32
CA ASN A 29 10.59 -6.72 -23.74
C ASN A 29 9.68 -6.06 -22.72
N ILE A 30 10.09 -4.85 -22.30
CA ILE A 30 9.21 -3.80 -21.80
C ILE A 30 9.58 -2.42 -22.31
N SER A 31 8.52 -1.73 -22.73
CA SER A 31 8.40 -0.30 -22.98
C SER A 31 7.38 0.28 -21.99
N PHE A 32 7.58 1.50 -21.47
CA PHE A 32 6.78 2.73 -21.68
C PHE A 32 7.04 3.68 -20.47
N MET A 33 6.71 4.99 -20.39
CA MET A 33 6.13 5.97 -21.31
C MET A 33 6.59 7.40 -20.94
N THR A 34 6.50 8.23 -21.95
CA THR A 34 6.89 9.62 -22.09
C THR A 34 5.98 10.65 -21.42
N GLN A 35 6.62 11.74 -20.99
CA GLN A 35 6.05 13.06 -20.76
C GLN A 35 5.26 13.57 -21.99
N THR A 36 3.94 13.76 -21.86
CA THR A 36 3.16 14.59 -22.78
C THR A 36 2.69 15.85 -22.09
N ALA A 37 3.58 16.85 -22.02
CA ALA A 37 3.19 18.24 -21.75
C ALA A 37 4.13 19.27 -22.39
N PHE A 38 4.80 19.00 -23.51
CA PHE A 38 5.56 20.02 -24.25
C PHE A 38 5.65 19.71 -25.76
N ALA A 39 4.50 19.66 -26.44
CA ALA A 39 4.49 19.58 -27.91
C ALA A 39 3.38 20.44 -28.52
N LYS A 40 3.38 21.75 -28.21
CA LYS A 40 2.62 22.73 -29.01
C LYS A 40 3.20 24.13 -28.90
N SER A 41 4.40 24.33 -29.44
CA SER A 41 4.83 25.57 -30.12
C SER A 41 6.34 25.55 -30.31
N LEU A 42 6.81 25.08 -31.47
CA LEU A 42 8.06 25.52 -32.10
C LEU A 42 8.09 24.93 -33.52
N LYS A 43 7.34 25.56 -34.44
CA LYS A 43 7.66 25.48 -35.87
C LYS A 43 8.67 26.58 -36.16
N THR A 44 9.95 26.25 -36.14
CA THR A 44 10.98 27.06 -36.78
C THR A 44 11.74 26.20 -37.79
N ASN A 45 11.65 26.62 -39.04
CA ASN A 45 12.34 26.05 -40.18
C ASN A 45 13.85 26.22 -40.04
N THR A 46 14.60 25.12 -39.90
CA THR A 46 16.01 25.07 -40.30
C THR A 46 16.30 23.73 -40.98
N LYS A 47 16.50 23.80 -42.31
CA LYS A 47 17.10 22.71 -43.09
C LYS A 47 18.57 22.60 -42.68
N THR A 48 18.99 21.46 -42.15
CA THR A 48 20.42 21.17 -41.94
C THR A 48 20.81 19.91 -42.70
N ALA A 49 21.87 20.02 -43.50
CA ALA A 49 22.34 19.03 -44.44
C ALA A 49 22.80 17.72 -43.76
N VAL A 50 22.44 16.59 -44.36
CA VAL A 50 22.87 15.25 -43.95
C VAL A 50 24.32 15.03 -44.35
N SER A 51 25.25 15.16 -43.39
CA SER A 51 26.63 14.70 -43.51
C SER A 51 26.72 13.26 -43.04
N LYS A 52 27.10 12.32 -43.93
CA LYS A 52 27.47 10.94 -43.58
C LYS A 52 28.62 10.96 -42.56
N LYS A 53 28.34 10.72 -41.27
CA LYS A 53 29.36 10.69 -40.20
C LYS A 53 30.20 9.40 -40.30
N LYS A 54 31.52 9.57 -40.20
CA LYS A 54 32.53 8.48 -40.17
C LYS A 54 32.49 7.74 -38.82
N PRO A 55 32.98 6.48 -38.75
CA PRO A 55 33.12 5.73 -37.50
C PRO A 55 33.98 6.49 -36.47
N VAL A 56 33.63 6.33 -35.19
CA VAL A 56 34.39 6.85 -34.04
C VAL A 56 35.81 6.26 -34.07
N LYS A 57 36.83 7.11 -33.97
CA LYS A 57 38.21 6.67 -33.73
C LYS A 57 38.46 6.65 -32.22
N PRO A 58 38.98 5.56 -31.65
CA PRO A 58 39.32 5.51 -30.23
C PRO A 58 40.41 6.55 -29.93
N THR A 59 40.07 7.56 -29.14
CA THR A 59 41.04 8.48 -28.57
C THR A 59 41.28 8.06 -27.13
N ASN A 60 42.43 7.43 -26.86
CA ASN A 60 42.92 7.23 -25.50
C ASN A 60 43.22 8.60 -24.85
N PRO A 61 42.64 8.95 -23.69
CA PRO A 61 43.09 10.09 -22.92
C PRO A 61 43.92 9.66 -21.70
N ARG A 62 45.14 10.23 -21.60
CA ARG A 62 45.98 10.50 -20.41
C ARG A 62 46.29 9.34 -19.44
N SER A 63 47.45 9.42 -18.78
CA SER A 63 47.88 8.46 -17.75
C SER A 63 46.84 8.40 -16.62
N SER A 64 46.03 7.34 -16.59
CA SER A 64 45.10 7.03 -15.49
C SER A 64 45.78 6.06 -14.53
N ASN A 65 45.53 6.24 -13.23
CA ASN A 65 45.92 5.26 -12.21
C ASN A 65 45.05 3.99 -12.23
N TYR A 66 44.01 3.96 -13.08
CA TYR A 66 43.07 2.85 -13.23
C TYR A 66 43.32 2.11 -14.55
N VAL A 67 43.31 0.78 -14.47
CA VAL A 67 43.58 -0.12 -15.59
C VAL A 67 42.26 -0.66 -16.15
N ALA A 68 42.12 -0.66 -17.47
CA ALA A 68 41.01 -1.33 -18.15
C ALA A 68 41.10 -2.86 -18.01
N ARG A 69 39.97 -3.52 -17.79
CA ARG A 69 39.81 -4.98 -17.86
C ARG A 69 38.48 -5.33 -18.52
N GLY A 70 38.39 -6.50 -19.14
CA GLY A 70 37.11 -6.99 -19.66
C GLY A 70 36.11 -7.34 -18.54
N VAL A 71 34.86 -7.54 -18.92
CA VAL A 71 33.81 -8.13 -18.08
C VAL A 71 33.83 -9.65 -18.28
N TYR A 72 33.97 -10.41 -17.19
CA TYR A 72 34.07 -11.87 -17.23
C TYR A 72 32.75 -12.52 -16.78
N ASN A 73 32.09 -13.28 -17.65
CA ASN A 73 30.87 -14.03 -17.36
C ASN A 73 31.08 -15.50 -17.69
N ASP A 74 31.77 -16.20 -16.78
CA ASP A 74 32.17 -17.59 -16.94
C ASP A 74 32.96 -17.86 -18.23
N ALA A 75 32.33 -18.45 -19.25
CA ALA A 75 32.97 -18.82 -20.51
C ALA A 75 33.14 -17.65 -21.49
N ASN A 76 32.49 -16.50 -21.25
CA ASN A 76 32.49 -15.36 -22.16
C ASN A 76 33.15 -14.15 -21.52
N VAL A 77 33.98 -13.45 -22.29
CA VAL A 77 34.65 -12.22 -21.86
C VAL A 77 34.33 -11.12 -22.84
N ILE A 78 33.79 -10.00 -22.37
CA ILE A 78 33.60 -8.80 -23.18
C ILE A 78 34.75 -7.85 -22.90
N SER A 79 35.51 -7.50 -23.93
CA SER A 79 36.73 -6.70 -23.81
C SER A 79 37.02 -5.95 -25.11
N SER A 80 38.10 -5.17 -25.11
CA SER A 80 38.62 -4.52 -26.32
C SER A 80 38.97 -5.48 -27.46
N ALA A 81 39.08 -6.79 -27.20
CA ALA A 81 39.34 -7.80 -28.24
C ALA A 81 38.11 -8.09 -29.10
N ASN A 82 36.89 -7.90 -28.58
CA ASN A 82 35.64 -8.28 -29.24
C ASN A 82 34.52 -7.25 -29.12
N ALA A 83 34.78 -6.09 -28.50
CA ALA A 83 33.89 -4.95 -28.42
C ALA A 83 34.64 -3.66 -28.76
N HIS A 84 33.89 -2.65 -29.19
CA HIS A 84 34.40 -1.29 -29.24
C HIS A 84 34.59 -0.73 -27.83
N THR A 85 35.57 0.17 -27.67
CA THR A 85 35.90 0.78 -26.39
C THR A 85 35.95 2.31 -26.44
N TYR A 86 35.58 2.91 -25.31
CA TYR A 86 35.82 4.31 -24.97
C TYR A 86 36.10 4.40 -23.48
N GLU A 87 36.99 5.30 -23.05
CA GLU A 87 37.44 5.37 -21.66
C GLU A 87 37.42 6.81 -21.15
N SER A 88 37.05 6.96 -19.87
CA SER A 88 37.27 8.17 -19.06
C SER A 88 38.30 7.87 -17.97
N GLU A 89 38.41 8.68 -16.92
CA GLU A 89 39.38 8.45 -15.85
C GLU A 89 39.08 7.14 -15.09
N HIS A 90 37.83 6.94 -14.70
CA HIS A 90 37.38 5.83 -13.87
C HIS A 90 36.55 4.76 -14.61
N PHE A 91 36.10 5.02 -15.85
CA PHE A 91 35.17 4.14 -16.56
C PHE A 91 35.69 3.64 -17.91
N GLN A 92 35.27 2.44 -18.30
CA GLN A 92 35.42 1.88 -19.64
C GLN A 92 34.05 1.50 -20.21
N PHE A 93 33.73 2.01 -21.39
CA PHE A 93 32.51 1.70 -22.14
C PHE A 93 32.78 0.59 -23.15
N LEU A 94 31.89 -0.40 -23.23
CA LEU A 94 32.00 -1.57 -24.11
C LEU A 94 30.71 -1.73 -24.92
N TRP A 95 30.81 -1.81 -26.25
CA TRP A 95 29.63 -2.04 -27.12
C TRP A 95 29.96 -2.84 -28.38
N GLY A 96 28.96 -3.49 -28.96
CA GLY A 96 29.09 -4.33 -30.15
C GLY A 96 28.90 -3.58 -31.48
N ASN A 97 28.77 -4.35 -32.56
CA ASN A 97 28.69 -3.83 -33.94
C ASN A 97 27.29 -3.92 -34.57
N GLY A 98 26.28 -4.34 -33.82
CA GLY A 98 24.90 -4.59 -34.28
C GLY A 98 23.85 -3.71 -33.59
N GLY A 99 22.59 -3.92 -33.93
CA GLY A 99 21.43 -3.27 -33.28
C GLY A 99 21.57 -1.75 -33.11
N ASN A 100 21.51 -1.29 -31.87
CA ASN A 100 21.61 0.11 -31.46
C ASN A 100 23.02 0.71 -31.53
N SER A 101 24.05 -0.02 -31.99
CA SER A 101 25.46 0.46 -32.05
C SER A 101 25.61 1.78 -32.82
N SER A 102 24.79 2.02 -33.85
CA SER A 102 24.78 3.29 -34.60
C SER A 102 24.38 4.53 -33.78
N LYS A 103 23.71 4.36 -32.64
CA LYS A 103 23.33 5.42 -31.70
C LYS A 103 24.45 5.77 -30.71
N VAL A 104 25.45 4.90 -30.57
CA VAL A 104 26.63 5.12 -29.72
C VAL A 104 27.61 6.06 -30.42
N THR A 105 27.35 7.36 -30.33
CA THR A 105 28.19 8.40 -30.92
C THR A 105 29.24 8.92 -29.92
N GLN A 106 30.25 9.65 -30.40
CA GLN A 106 31.23 10.31 -29.53
C GLN A 106 30.56 11.21 -28.47
N ALA A 107 29.58 12.02 -28.86
CA ALA A 107 28.87 12.90 -27.93
C ALA A 107 28.05 12.12 -26.89
N PHE A 108 27.50 10.96 -27.26
CA PHE A 108 26.82 10.05 -26.34
C PHE A 108 27.79 9.52 -25.29
N LEU A 109 28.98 9.06 -25.72
CA LEU A 109 30.03 8.53 -24.84
C LEU A 109 30.59 9.62 -23.92
N GLU A 110 30.92 10.79 -24.45
CA GLU A 110 31.43 11.93 -23.68
C GLU A 110 30.40 12.43 -22.65
N GLY A 111 29.12 12.51 -23.03
CA GLY A 111 28.04 12.93 -22.13
C GLY A 111 27.83 11.97 -20.97
N ASN A 112 27.72 10.66 -21.25
CA ASN A 112 27.55 9.65 -20.20
C ASN A 112 28.80 9.52 -19.31
N ALA A 113 30.00 9.62 -19.90
CA ALA A 113 31.23 9.64 -19.13
C ALA A 113 31.26 10.84 -18.18
N LYS A 114 30.86 12.04 -18.63
CA LYS A 114 30.77 13.21 -17.75
C LYS A 114 29.82 12.95 -16.57
N ILE A 115 28.63 12.40 -16.82
CA ILE A 115 27.67 12.07 -15.76
C ILE A 115 28.30 11.12 -14.74
N LEU A 116 28.89 10.02 -15.19
CA LEU A 116 29.50 9.00 -14.33
C LEU A 116 30.69 9.54 -13.52
N GLU A 117 31.54 10.37 -14.11
CA GLU A 117 32.65 11.03 -13.39
C GLU A 117 32.14 12.03 -12.34
N SER A 118 31.05 12.75 -12.63
CA SER A 118 30.40 13.62 -11.65
C SER A 118 29.76 12.81 -10.51
N CYS A 119 29.11 11.69 -10.82
CA CYS A 119 28.61 10.75 -9.81
C CYS A 119 29.76 10.17 -8.97
N TRP A 120 30.89 9.81 -9.57
CA TRP A 120 32.08 9.36 -8.84
C TRP A 120 32.51 10.40 -7.79
N ASN A 121 32.56 11.67 -8.16
CA ASN A 121 32.89 12.75 -7.23
C ASN A 121 31.86 12.85 -6.08
N VAL A 122 30.56 12.75 -6.36
CA VAL A 122 29.54 12.77 -5.30
C VAL A 122 29.65 11.54 -4.40
N TYR A 123 29.66 10.34 -4.97
CA TYR A 123 29.53 9.10 -4.20
C TYR A 123 30.81 8.75 -3.45
N ILE A 124 31.97 8.94 -4.06
CA ILE A 124 33.25 8.61 -3.44
C ILE A 124 33.79 9.79 -2.63
N ASN A 125 33.88 10.97 -3.24
CA ASN A 125 34.55 12.09 -2.58
C ASN A 125 33.66 12.79 -1.56
N ASN A 126 32.35 12.91 -1.78
CA ASN A 126 31.47 13.56 -0.80
C ASN A 126 30.91 12.55 0.21
N LEU A 127 30.31 11.45 -0.25
CA LEU A 127 29.68 10.44 0.62
C LEU A 127 30.68 9.42 1.23
N LYS A 128 31.95 9.45 0.82
CA LYS A 128 33.03 8.60 1.37
C LYS A 128 32.78 7.10 1.22
N MET A 129 32.11 6.71 0.13
CA MET A 129 31.93 5.32 -0.23
C MET A 129 33.26 4.67 -0.63
N ILE A 130 33.36 3.35 -0.48
CA ILE A 130 34.50 2.58 -1.03
C ILE A 130 34.45 2.63 -2.55
N GLU A 131 35.61 2.90 -3.18
CA GLU A 131 35.76 2.90 -4.63
C GLU A 131 35.49 1.50 -5.22
N PRO A 132 34.71 1.40 -6.32
CA PRO A 132 34.41 0.15 -7.01
C PRO A 132 35.57 -0.34 -7.91
N ALA A 133 36.82 -0.07 -7.51
CA ALA A 133 38.02 -0.33 -8.31
C ALA A 133 38.66 -1.70 -8.04
N HIS A 134 38.13 -2.45 -7.07
CA HIS A 134 38.65 -3.74 -6.62
C HIS A 134 37.55 -4.80 -6.61
N SER A 135 37.98 -6.06 -6.78
CA SER A 135 37.11 -7.21 -6.61
C SER A 135 36.56 -7.27 -5.18
N VAL A 136 35.28 -7.61 -5.02
CA VAL A 136 34.69 -7.97 -3.73
C VAL A 136 35.10 -9.37 -3.28
N ASN A 137 35.53 -10.23 -4.22
CA ASN A 137 36.06 -11.56 -3.95
C ASN A 137 37.55 -11.49 -3.58
N ASP A 138 37.91 -11.97 -2.39
CA ASP A 138 39.29 -11.95 -1.88
C ASP A 138 40.28 -12.67 -2.79
N SER A 139 39.87 -13.75 -3.48
CA SER A 139 40.73 -14.51 -4.39
C SER A 139 41.18 -13.74 -5.63
N SER A 140 40.43 -12.70 -6.01
CA SER A 140 40.68 -11.91 -7.22
C SER A 140 41.23 -10.51 -6.90
N LYS A 141 41.34 -10.16 -5.61
CA LYS A 141 41.92 -8.89 -5.17
C LYS A 141 43.42 -8.84 -5.49
N ASN A 142 43.88 -7.69 -5.97
CA ASN A 142 45.28 -7.41 -6.24
C ASN A 142 45.55 -5.89 -6.11
N ASP A 143 46.82 -5.49 -6.19
CA ASP A 143 47.27 -4.11 -5.95
C ASP A 143 46.91 -3.12 -7.08
N LYS A 144 46.19 -3.55 -8.12
CA LYS A 144 45.77 -2.67 -9.21
C LYS A 144 44.37 -2.13 -8.96
N ASN A 145 44.19 -0.87 -9.33
CA ASN A 145 42.88 -0.24 -9.44
C ASN A 145 42.36 -0.44 -10.85
N TYR A 146 41.11 -0.89 -10.99
CA TYR A 146 40.48 -1.12 -12.28
C TYR A 146 39.39 -0.10 -12.57
N LYS A 147 39.20 0.20 -13.86
CA LYS A 147 38.07 1.00 -14.32
C LYS A 147 36.77 0.21 -14.15
N VAL A 148 35.67 0.92 -13.85
CA VAL A 148 34.32 0.33 -13.85
C VAL A 148 33.86 0.15 -15.30
N ASN A 149 33.39 -1.05 -15.62
CA ASN A 149 32.86 -1.33 -16.95
C ASN A 149 31.41 -0.86 -17.11
N VAL A 150 31.13 -0.26 -18.26
CA VAL A 150 29.82 0.20 -18.72
C VAL A 150 29.50 -0.51 -20.02
N VAL A 151 28.67 -1.56 -19.95
CA VAL A 151 28.30 -2.37 -21.12
C VAL A 151 27.06 -1.80 -21.78
N ILE A 152 27.12 -1.45 -23.07
CA ILE A 152 25.98 -0.86 -23.78
C ILE A 152 25.15 -1.98 -24.43
N LEU A 153 23.95 -2.21 -23.88
CA LEU A 153 23.02 -3.26 -24.28
C LEU A 153 22.45 -3.03 -25.69
N GLY A 154 21.94 -4.09 -26.32
CA GLY A 154 21.26 -3.98 -27.61
C GLY A 154 22.16 -3.62 -28.78
N THR A 155 23.48 -3.67 -28.60
CA THR A 155 24.50 -3.31 -29.60
C THR A 155 25.08 -4.52 -30.33
N GLY A 156 24.44 -5.70 -30.24
CA GLY A 156 24.92 -6.94 -30.87
C GLY A 156 26.04 -7.65 -30.10
N LEU A 157 26.10 -7.47 -28.77
CA LEU A 157 26.94 -8.28 -27.89
C LEU A 157 26.16 -9.57 -27.52
N PRO A 158 26.67 -10.79 -27.78
CA PRO A 158 25.91 -12.05 -27.68
C PRO A 158 25.32 -12.42 -26.30
N GLN A 159 25.69 -11.71 -25.23
CA GLN A 159 25.14 -11.91 -23.87
C GLN A 159 24.21 -10.78 -23.41
N TYR A 160 24.14 -9.69 -24.20
CA TYR A 160 23.55 -8.42 -23.81
C TYR A 160 22.76 -7.82 -24.98
N GLU A 161 21.96 -8.68 -25.63
CA GLU A 161 21.21 -8.33 -26.84
C GLU A 161 19.94 -7.52 -26.55
N SER A 162 19.44 -7.56 -25.30
CA SER A 162 18.26 -6.82 -24.85
C SER A 162 18.31 -6.53 -23.34
N GLY A 163 17.57 -5.51 -22.89
CA GLY A 163 17.46 -5.08 -21.50
C GLY A 163 17.29 -3.57 -21.42
N TRP A 164 17.07 -3.02 -20.21
CA TRP A 164 16.99 -1.57 -20.00
C TRP A 164 18.23 -1.03 -19.30
N ALA A 165 18.41 -1.34 -18.03
CA ALA A 165 19.55 -0.91 -17.22
C ALA A 165 19.69 -1.84 -16.02
N PHE A 166 20.92 -2.27 -15.71
CA PHE A 166 21.23 -3.17 -14.61
C PHE A 166 22.66 -2.96 -14.14
N SER A 167 22.95 -3.43 -12.92
CA SER A 167 24.29 -3.57 -12.38
C SER A 167 24.53 -4.96 -11.85
N GLY A 168 25.78 -5.42 -11.87
CA GLY A 168 26.12 -6.76 -11.42
C GLY A 168 27.58 -6.90 -11.00
N LEU A 169 27.89 -8.08 -10.46
CA LEU A 169 29.26 -8.53 -10.23
C LEU A 169 29.63 -9.51 -11.34
N ASP A 170 30.82 -9.34 -11.91
CA ASP A 170 31.35 -10.31 -12.86
C ASP A 170 31.89 -11.57 -12.13
N SER A 171 32.27 -12.62 -12.86
CA SER A 171 32.71 -13.89 -12.27
C SER A 171 33.98 -13.76 -11.42
N GLU A 172 34.74 -12.68 -11.55
CA GLU A 172 35.90 -12.40 -10.70
C GLU A 172 35.54 -11.56 -9.47
N GLY A 173 34.31 -11.02 -9.39
CA GLY A 173 33.82 -10.22 -8.28
C GLY A 173 33.99 -8.71 -8.47
N PHE A 174 34.18 -8.22 -9.70
CA PHE A 174 34.22 -6.79 -9.97
C PHE A 174 32.84 -6.26 -10.34
N PRO A 175 32.40 -5.14 -9.74
CA PRO A 175 31.12 -4.56 -10.09
C PRO A 175 31.19 -3.83 -11.44
N TYR A 176 30.11 -3.91 -12.21
CA TYR A 176 29.95 -3.26 -13.51
C TYR A 176 28.47 -2.89 -13.71
N LEU A 177 28.22 -1.94 -14.61
CA LEU A 177 26.86 -1.59 -15.03
C LEU A 177 26.66 -1.87 -16.52
N MET A 178 25.41 -2.06 -16.90
CA MET A 178 24.99 -2.30 -18.26
C MET A 178 23.67 -1.58 -18.56
N CYS A 179 23.63 -0.83 -19.66
CA CYS A 179 22.47 0.00 -20.00
C CYS A 179 22.21 0.02 -21.51
N ASP A 180 20.94 -0.01 -21.91
CA ASP A 180 20.53 0.29 -23.28
C ASP A 180 20.76 1.77 -23.58
N VAL A 181 20.98 2.08 -24.87
CA VAL A 181 21.19 3.45 -25.33
C VAL A 181 20.04 4.41 -24.96
N GLY A 182 18.80 3.91 -24.80
CA GLY A 182 17.66 4.69 -24.34
C GLY A 182 17.73 5.07 -22.86
N ALA A 183 18.34 4.24 -22.02
CA ALA A 183 18.55 4.51 -20.59
C ALA A 183 19.71 5.48 -20.34
N MET A 184 20.56 5.67 -21.35
CA MET A 184 21.79 6.46 -21.29
C MET A 184 21.67 7.77 -22.07
N ASP A 185 20.50 8.40 -22.12
CA ASP A 185 20.36 9.73 -22.72
C ASP A 185 21.22 10.74 -21.93
N PRO A 186 22.28 11.34 -22.47
CA PRO A 186 23.18 12.19 -21.67
C PRO A 186 22.59 13.55 -21.29
N SER A 187 21.31 13.82 -21.59
CA SER A 187 20.64 15.04 -21.14
C SER A 187 20.43 15.03 -19.62
N PRO A 188 20.55 16.20 -18.97
CA PRO A 188 20.61 16.28 -17.51
C PRO A 188 19.31 15.83 -16.82
N THR A 189 18.18 15.77 -17.53
CA THR A 189 16.87 15.41 -16.97
C THR A 189 16.40 14.01 -17.35
N VAL A 190 16.95 13.40 -18.41
CA VAL A 190 16.51 12.09 -18.92
C VAL A 190 17.52 10.99 -18.59
N GLY A 191 18.82 11.29 -18.56
CA GLY A 191 19.91 10.34 -18.31
C GLY A 191 20.10 9.84 -16.89
N LEU A 192 19.07 9.98 -16.06
CA LEU A 192 19.21 9.79 -14.62
C LEU A 192 19.10 8.31 -14.19
N THR A 193 18.88 7.40 -15.15
CA THR A 193 19.05 5.96 -14.93
C THR A 193 20.51 5.59 -14.67
N VAL A 194 21.48 6.22 -15.35
CA VAL A 194 22.90 5.91 -15.18
C VAL A 194 23.42 6.20 -13.74
N PRO A 195 23.11 7.35 -13.12
CA PRO A 195 23.40 7.59 -11.71
C PRO A 195 22.82 6.56 -10.73
N HIS A 196 21.63 6.01 -11.02
CA HIS A 196 20.99 4.96 -10.22
C HIS A 196 21.77 3.64 -10.34
N GLU A 197 22.04 3.17 -11.57
CA GLU A 197 22.80 1.93 -11.77
C GLU A 197 24.22 2.01 -11.21
N PHE A 198 24.86 3.18 -11.34
CA PHE A 198 26.17 3.38 -10.74
C PHE A 198 26.09 3.35 -9.20
N GLY A 199 24.97 3.79 -8.60
CA GLY A 199 24.69 3.60 -7.18
C GLY A 199 24.75 2.13 -6.75
N HIS A 200 24.18 1.22 -7.56
CA HIS A 200 24.29 -0.22 -7.32
C HIS A 200 25.73 -0.75 -7.42
N VAL A 201 26.53 -0.26 -8.38
CA VAL A 201 27.97 -0.55 -8.47
C VAL A 201 28.70 -0.14 -7.19
N ILE A 202 28.38 1.04 -6.65
CA ILE A 202 28.93 1.50 -5.36
C ILE A 202 28.47 0.60 -4.22
N ASN A 203 27.19 0.22 -4.18
CA ASN A 203 26.64 -0.66 -3.16
C ASN A 203 27.39 -2.00 -3.12
N PHE A 204 27.62 -2.63 -4.28
CA PHE A 204 28.43 -3.86 -4.38
C PHE A 204 29.83 -3.68 -3.81
N ALA A 205 30.48 -2.54 -4.10
CA ALA A 205 31.84 -2.25 -3.65
C ALA A 205 31.98 -2.09 -2.13
N GLN A 206 30.88 -1.86 -1.38
CA GLN A 206 30.95 -1.72 0.07
C GLN A 206 31.29 -3.04 0.80
N GLY A 207 31.22 -4.18 0.11
CA GLY A 207 31.64 -5.49 0.64
C GLY A 207 30.65 -6.11 1.63
N GLY A 208 30.79 -7.40 1.91
CA GLY A 208 29.90 -8.12 2.85
C GLY A 208 28.46 -8.27 2.38
N ASN A 209 28.19 -8.07 1.08
CA ASN A 209 26.90 -7.84 0.43
C ASN A 209 25.77 -8.82 0.80
N SER A 210 25.24 -8.70 2.02
CA SER A 210 24.01 -9.37 2.43
C SER A 210 22.79 -8.73 1.77
N TRP A 211 22.88 -7.49 1.27
CA TRP A 211 21.76 -6.79 0.65
C TRP A 211 21.16 -7.52 -0.54
N GLY A 212 21.99 -8.04 -1.46
CA GLY A 212 21.48 -8.79 -2.62
C GLY A 212 20.98 -10.22 -2.33
N GLY A 213 21.32 -10.79 -1.16
CA GLY A 213 21.03 -12.20 -0.82
C GLY A 213 20.22 -12.42 0.46
N ASN A 214 19.86 -11.35 1.17
CA ASN A 214 19.03 -11.37 2.38
C ASN A 214 17.59 -11.00 2.00
N ASP A 215 16.63 -11.80 2.49
CA ASP A 215 15.21 -11.66 2.15
C ASP A 215 14.59 -10.31 2.61
N TYR A 216 15.17 -9.66 3.61
CA TYR A 216 14.69 -8.42 4.23
C TYR A 216 15.56 -7.20 3.95
N LEU A 217 16.73 -7.36 3.35
CA LEU A 217 17.55 -6.24 2.86
C LEU A 217 17.43 -6.08 1.34
N SER A 218 17.19 -7.17 0.59
CA SER A 218 17.04 -7.12 -0.86
C SER A 218 15.91 -6.21 -1.36
N PRO A 219 14.78 -6.05 -0.66
CA PRO A 219 13.73 -5.14 -1.15
C PRO A 219 14.14 -3.66 -1.11
N TRP A 220 15.16 -3.32 -0.30
CA TRP A 220 15.73 -1.97 -0.24
C TRP A 220 16.74 -1.68 -1.33
N TYR A 221 17.08 -2.67 -2.15
CA TYR A 221 18.13 -2.54 -3.17
C TYR A 221 17.86 -1.36 -4.09
N GLU A 222 16.65 -1.26 -4.65
CA GLU A 222 16.27 -0.18 -5.56
C GLU A 222 16.18 1.19 -4.87
N ALA A 223 15.69 1.24 -3.64
CA ALA A 223 15.69 2.46 -2.82
C ALA A 223 17.11 2.99 -2.56
N ILE A 224 18.12 2.12 -2.48
CA ILE A 224 19.53 2.54 -2.35
C ILE A 224 20.02 3.16 -3.68
N GLY A 225 19.70 2.54 -4.82
CA GLY A 225 20.01 3.10 -6.14
C GLY A 225 19.39 4.49 -6.35
N ASP A 226 18.14 4.65 -5.97
CA ASP A 226 17.42 5.92 -6.04
C ASP A 226 17.95 6.95 -5.05
N TRP A 227 18.38 6.55 -3.86
CA TRP A 227 19.06 7.44 -2.92
C TRP A 227 20.36 8.00 -3.53
N PHE A 228 21.20 7.16 -4.13
CA PHE A 228 22.41 7.63 -4.83
C PHE A 228 22.07 8.63 -5.94
N ARG A 229 21.08 8.29 -6.77
CA ARG A 229 20.58 9.20 -7.81
C ARG A 229 20.10 10.54 -7.25
N GLU A 230 19.37 10.53 -6.14
CA GLU A 230 18.89 11.74 -5.46
C GLU A 230 20.05 12.59 -4.93
N GLU A 231 21.06 11.98 -4.30
CA GLU A 231 22.27 12.67 -3.82
C GLU A 231 23.02 13.35 -4.98
N TYR A 232 23.03 12.73 -6.18
CA TYR A 232 23.61 13.36 -7.35
C TYR A 232 22.79 14.58 -7.83
N VAL A 233 21.49 14.44 -8.07
CA VAL A 233 20.66 15.53 -8.64
C VAL A 233 20.38 16.69 -7.68
N THR A 234 20.56 16.46 -6.39
CA THR A 234 20.49 17.50 -5.36
C THR A 234 21.84 18.11 -5.01
N SER A 235 22.94 17.60 -5.58
CA SER A 235 24.29 18.15 -5.36
C SER A 235 24.50 19.53 -5.99
N ASP A 236 25.37 20.33 -5.38
CA ASP A 236 25.81 21.60 -5.96
C ASP A 236 26.51 21.39 -7.31
N LEU A 237 27.21 20.26 -7.48
CA LEU A 237 27.90 19.90 -8.72
C LEU A 237 26.91 19.76 -9.87
N TYR A 238 25.83 18.98 -9.69
CA TYR A 238 24.81 18.82 -10.73
C TYR A 238 24.19 20.16 -11.12
N LYS A 239 23.87 21.02 -10.14
CA LYS A 239 23.34 22.36 -10.40
C LYS A 239 24.33 23.24 -11.19
N GLN A 240 25.60 23.21 -10.84
CA GLN A 240 26.66 23.97 -11.52
C GLN A 240 26.88 23.48 -12.96
N GLU A 241 26.83 22.17 -13.19
CA GLU A 241 27.13 21.57 -14.49
C GLU A 241 25.98 21.62 -15.49
N THR A 242 24.74 21.60 -14.99
CA THR A 242 23.53 21.48 -15.82
C THR A 242 22.69 22.75 -15.84
N GLY A 243 22.85 23.63 -14.84
CA GLY A 243 21.96 24.77 -14.61
C GLY A 243 20.58 24.38 -14.06
N VAL A 244 20.30 23.10 -13.84
CA VAL A 244 19.03 22.59 -13.33
C VAL A 244 19.06 22.52 -11.81
N GLY A 245 18.09 23.14 -11.15
CA GLY A 245 18.08 23.33 -9.69
C GLY A 245 16.91 22.70 -8.92
N ASP A 246 15.93 22.12 -9.61
CA ASP A 246 14.67 21.67 -9.00
C ASP A 246 14.40 20.15 -9.15
N THR A 247 15.30 19.39 -9.79
CA THR A 247 15.14 17.94 -10.05
C THR A 247 15.09 17.11 -8.77
N THR A 248 14.06 16.31 -8.55
CA THR A 248 13.98 15.35 -7.44
C THR A 248 13.19 14.12 -7.89
N PHE A 249 13.50 12.97 -7.29
CA PHE A 249 12.78 11.71 -7.46
C PHE A 249 11.79 11.44 -6.34
N LEU A 250 11.38 12.50 -5.62
CA LEU A 250 10.20 12.39 -4.77
C LEU A 250 9.03 12.00 -5.65
N SER A 251 8.41 10.88 -5.35
CA SER A 251 7.40 10.24 -6.21
C SER A 251 6.03 10.30 -5.55
N PRO A 252 4.94 10.47 -6.34
CA PRO A 252 3.59 10.31 -5.83
C PRO A 252 3.37 8.90 -5.27
N LEU A 253 4.05 7.85 -5.76
CA LEU A 253 3.90 6.48 -5.24
C LEU A 253 4.25 6.40 -3.76
N PHE A 254 5.43 6.90 -3.37
CA PHE A 254 5.84 6.98 -1.96
C PHE A 254 4.88 7.82 -1.12
N LEU A 255 4.49 8.99 -1.62
CA LEU A 255 3.62 9.92 -0.89
C LEU A 255 2.21 9.36 -0.66
N ARG A 256 1.72 8.49 -1.54
CA ARG A 256 0.42 7.82 -1.39
C ARG A 256 0.49 6.60 -0.46
N SER A 257 1.69 6.08 -0.19
CA SER A 257 1.92 4.84 0.55
C SER A 257 2.50 5.04 1.95
N THR A 258 2.54 6.26 2.49
CA THR A 258 3.29 6.55 3.75
C THR A 258 2.76 5.80 4.97
N GLN A 259 1.47 5.42 4.97
CA GLN A 259 0.86 4.58 6.00
C GLN A 259 1.35 3.12 5.98
N LEU A 260 1.98 2.66 4.91
CA LEU A 260 2.49 1.30 4.78
C LEU A 260 3.92 1.22 5.33
N THR A 261 4.49 0.01 5.40
CA THR A 261 5.94 -0.14 5.57
C THR A 261 6.66 0.61 4.44
N LEU A 262 7.78 1.28 4.75
CA LEU A 262 8.41 2.26 3.84
C LEU A 262 8.79 1.69 2.48
N VAL A 263 9.36 0.48 2.49
CA VAL A 263 9.45 -0.35 1.30
C VAL A 263 8.32 -1.36 1.39
N ASN A 264 7.53 -1.42 0.35
CA ASN A 264 6.36 -2.28 0.26
C ASN A 264 6.14 -2.67 -1.20
N GLY A 265 5.12 -3.48 -1.45
CA GLY A 265 4.82 -3.95 -2.78
C GLY A 265 4.54 -2.85 -3.81
N ARG A 266 4.29 -1.59 -3.40
CA ARG A 266 4.03 -0.42 -4.26
C ARG A 266 5.20 0.58 -4.36
N CYS A 267 6.25 0.39 -3.55
CA CYS A 267 7.25 1.41 -3.28
C CYS A 267 8.62 0.76 -3.04
N TYR A 268 9.21 0.18 -4.08
CA TYR A 268 10.54 -0.46 -4.00
C TYR A 268 11.68 0.53 -4.25
N TYR A 269 11.48 1.46 -5.19
CA TYR A 269 12.47 2.46 -5.56
C TYR A 269 12.36 3.70 -4.66
N GLU A 270 11.13 4.02 -4.25
CA GLU A 270 10.79 5.33 -3.73
C GLU A 270 10.96 5.43 -2.21
N GLY A 271 11.37 4.35 -1.55
CA GLY A 271 11.65 4.30 -0.10
C GLY A 271 12.93 5.04 0.32
N TRP A 272 13.65 5.65 -0.61
CA TRP A 272 14.93 6.35 -0.38
C TRP A 272 14.90 7.52 0.64
N PRO A 273 13.79 8.25 0.92
CA PRO A 273 13.85 9.42 1.81
C PRO A 273 14.34 9.13 3.22
N ILE A 274 14.19 7.90 3.72
CA ILE A 274 14.76 7.51 5.02
C ILE A 274 16.29 7.54 5.01
N PHE A 275 16.94 7.20 3.90
CA PHE A 275 18.39 7.24 3.77
C PHE A 275 18.92 8.67 3.77
N THR A 276 18.22 9.59 3.10
CA THR A 276 18.49 11.02 3.20
C THR A 276 18.37 11.52 4.63
N TYR A 277 17.33 11.11 5.37
CA TYR A 277 17.17 11.49 6.78
C TYR A 277 18.35 11.02 7.66
N LEU A 278 18.80 9.76 7.47
CA LEU A 278 19.90 9.18 8.23
C LEU A 278 21.25 9.85 7.93
N GLU A 279 21.49 10.21 6.67
CA GLU A 279 22.72 10.88 6.21
C GLU A 279 22.75 12.36 6.58
N GLU A 280 21.62 13.07 6.51
CA GLU A 280 21.53 14.50 6.83
C GLU A 280 21.40 14.77 8.34
N ASN A 281 20.75 13.87 9.07
CA ASN A 281 20.49 13.96 10.51
C ASN A 281 19.94 15.33 10.97
N PRO A 282 18.78 15.79 10.43
CA PRO A 282 18.23 17.12 10.71
C PRO A 282 17.83 17.34 12.18
N ASP A 283 17.73 16.27 12.97
CA ASP A 283 17.41 16.28 14.40
C ASP A 283 18.66 16.25 15.30
N ASN A 284 19.87 16.15 14.74
CA ASN A 284 21.13 15.98 15.48
C ASN A 284 21.11 14.79 16.46
N LEU A 285 20.49 13.69 16.05
CA LEU A 285 20.47 12.45 16.83
C LEU A 285 21.89 11.86 16.89
N PRO A 286 22.35 11.37 18.06
CA PRO A 286 23.70 10.81 18.20
C PRO A 286 23.96 9.66 17.22
N GLY A 287 25.11 9.68 16.55
CA GLY A 287 25.56 8.57 15.70
C GLY A 287 25.05 8.56 14.25
N TYR A 288 24.13 9.46 13.87
CA TYR A 288 23.73 9.72 12.48
C TYR A 288 24.45 10.94 11.89
N GLY A 289 24.32 11.16 10.58
CA GLY A 289 24.95 12.26 9.85
C GLY A 289 25.88 11.77 8.74
N ALA A 290 26.69 12.70 8.21
CA ALA A 290 27.57 12.43 7.07
C ALA A 290 28.44 11.17 7.26
N GLY A 291 28.39 10.26 6.29
CA GLY A 291 29.08 8.97 6.28
C GLY A 291 28.32 7.84 6.99
N PHE A 292 27.14 8.10 7.55
CA PHE A 292 26.33 7.05 8.17
C PHE A 292 25.89 6.01 7.14
N MET A 293 25.44 6.43 5.94
CA MET A 293 25.05 5.50 4.89
C MET A 293 26.23 4.63 4.44
N ALA A 294 27.42 5.22 4.30
CA ALA A 294 28.63 4.44 3.99
C ALA A 294 28.95 3.40 5.08
N LYS A 295 28.68 3.70 6.36
CA LYS A 295 28.81 2.73 7.46
C LYS A 295 27.72 1.66 7.39
N LEU A 296 26.47 2.04 7.14
CA LEU A 296 25.31 1.15 7.09
C LEU A 296 25.46 0.09 5.99
N LEU A 297 25.78 0.52 4.76
CA LEU A 297 25.93 -0.37 3.60
C LEU A 297 27.03 -1.42 3.81
N LYS A 298 28.14 -1.05 4.47
CA LYS A 298 29.25 -1.96 4.83
C LYS A 298 28.92 -2.93 5.97
N SER A 299 27.85 -2.70 6.72
CA SER A 299 27.58 -3.40 7.98
C SER A 299 26.67 -4.61 7.85
N GLY A 300 26.23 -4.96 6.65
CA GLY A 300 25.41 -6.14 6.38
C GLY A 300 26.10 -7.43 6.86
N ASP A 301 25.34 -8.34 7.49
CA ASP A 301 25.83 -9.64 7.93
C ASP A 301 25.32 -10.76 7.01
N SER A 302 26.22 -11.32 6.20
CA SER A 302 25.88 -12.44 5.30
C SER A 302 25.51 -13.73 6.04
N ASN A 303 25.79 -13.84 7.34
CA ASN A 303 25.41 -15.00 8.15
C ASN A 303 24.02 -14.84 8.78
N ASN A 304 23.41 -13.65 8.70
CA ASN A 304 22.07 -13.38 9.19
C ASN A 304 21.13 -13.05 8.02
N PRO A 305 20.55 -14.07 7.35
CA PRO A 305 19.66 -13.86 6.21
C PRO A 305 18.31 -13.24 6.58
N ASN A 306 18.01 -13.11 7.88
CA ASN A 306 16.75 -12.59 8.40
C ASN A 306 16.87 -11.18 9.00
N GLU A 307 18.03 -10.53 8.92
CA GLU A 307 18.21 -9.18 9.44
C GLU A 307 17.41 -8.18 8.60
N THR A 308 16.50 -7.43 9.23
CA THR A 308 15.77 -6.35 8.58
C THR A 308 16.56 -5.05 8.56
N LEU A 309 16.21 -4.11 7.68
CA LEU A 309 16.84 -2.78 7.68
C LEU A 309 16.77 -2.11 9.07
N TYR A 310 15.64 -2.24 9.76
CA TYR A 310 15.41 -1.63 11.06
C TYR A 310 16.35 -2.19 12.13
N GLN A 311 16.59 -3.50 12.10
CA GLN A 311 17.56 -4.19 12.97
C GLN A 311 18.99 -3.77 12.63
N LEU A 312 19.33 -3.68 11.34
CA LEU A 312 20.63 -3.22 10.89
C LEU A 312 20.92 -1.78 11.34
N ILE A 313 19.97 -0.86 11.16
CA ILE A 313 20.08 0.52 11.65
C ILE A 313 20.30 0.53 13.17
N GLN A 314 19.49 -0.22 13.93
CA GLN A 314 19.64 -0.29 15.39
C GLN A 314 21.02 -0.83 15.80
N ARG A 315 21.53 -1.86 15.12
CA ARG A 315 22.82 -2.46 15.42
C ARG A 315 23.98 -1.53 15.08
N VAL A 316 23.89 -0.81 13.97
CA VAL A 316 24.91 0.15 13.53
C VAL A 316 24.91 1.42 14.38
N ASN A 317 23.75 1.83 14.91
CA ASN A 317 23.59 2.92 15.86
C ASN A 317 22.78 2.52 17.12
N PRO A 318 23.40 1.85 18.10
CA PRO A 318 22.70 1.39 19.30
C PRO A 318 22.30 2.53 20.26
N SER A 319 22.81 3.75 20.04
CA SER A 319 22.56 4.90 20.92
C SER A 319 21.19 5.54 20.72
N VAL A 320 20.52 5.25 19.61
CA VAL A 320 19.20 5.80 19.27
C VAL A 320 18.25 4.64 19.00
N PRO A 321 17.13 4.52 19.74
CA PRO A 321 16.12 3.52 19.43
C PRO A 321 15.54 3.71 18.03
N ILE A 322 15.28 2.62 17.32
CA ILE A 322 14.69 2.70 15.97
C ILE A 322 13.33 3.43 15.97
N SER A 323 12.53 3.29 17.03
CA SER A 323 11.27 4.01 17.21
C SER A 323 11.44 5.53 17.24
N VAL A 324 12.52 6.02 17.85
CA VAL A 324 12.85 7.46 17.88
C VAL A 324 13.23 7.90 16.47
N THR A 325 14.09 7.14 15.79
CA THR A 325 14.52 7.43 14.40
C THR A 325 13.32 7.54 13.46
N MET A 326 12.43 6.54 13.46
CA MET A 326 11.29 6.47 12.55
C MET A 326 10.23 7.54 12.86
N SER A 327 9.99 7.85 14.14
CA SER A 327 9.02 8.89 14.51
C SER A 327 9.50 10.31 14.21
N HIS A 328 10.80 10.60 14.37
CA HIS A 328 11.37 11.86 13.91
C HIS A 328 11.30 11.99 12.39
N PHE A 329 11.71 10.95 11.65
CA PHE A 329 11.58 10.91 10.19
C PHE A 329 10.15 11.24 9.74
N ALA A 330 9.15 10.53 10.28
CA ALA A 330 7.73 10.80 9.99
C ALA A 330 7.33 12.26 10.28
N SER A 331 7.80 12.83 11.40
CA SER A 331 7.49 14.23 11.74
C SER A 331 8.07 15.23 10.74
N ARG A 332 9.28 14.99 10.22
CA ARG A 332 9.92 15.85 9.21
C ARG A 332 9.15 15.80 7.88
N MET A 333 8.57 14.66 7.53
CA MET A 333 7.78 14.49 6.32
C MET A 333 6.51 15.35 6.29
N ALA A 334 5.98 15.79 7.44
CA ALA A 334 4.83 16.71 7.49
C ALA A 334 5.05 18.02 6.71
N THR A 335 6.31 18.47 6.61
CA THR A 335 6.69 19.71 5.92
C THR A 335 7.90 19.54 4.99
N PHE A 336 8.31 18.29 4.74
CA PHE A 336 9.53 17.92 4.00
C PHE A 336 10.79 18.59 4.55
N ASP A 337 10.90 18.72 5.87
CA ASP A 337 11.91 19.52 6.57
C ASP A 337 13.27 18.82 6.67
N MET A 338 13.84 18.58 5.50
CA MET A 338 15.18 18.07 5.23
C MET A 338 15.98 19.14 4.46
N LYS A 339 17.27 18.94 4.20
CA LYS A 339 18.16 19.92 3.55
C LYS A 339 17.58 20.50 2.25
N ASN A 340 16.90 19.66 1.46
CA ASN A 340 16.30 20.02 0.18
C ASN A 340 14.79 20.40 0.26
N LYS A 341 14.32 20.84 1.42
CA LYS A 341 12.90 21.19 1.69
C LYS A 341 12.20 21.97 0.59
N ALA A 342 12.80 23.06 0.12
CA ALA A 342 12.17 23.90 -0.91
C ALA A 342 11.90 23.13 -2.21
N ARG A 343 12.81 22.22 -2.58
CA ARG A 343 12.69 21.36 -3.77
C ARG A 343 11.57 20.34 -3.59
N TYR A 344 11.55 19.64 -2.45
CA TYR A 344 10.50 18.65 -2.16
C TYR A 344 9.12 19.28 -2.07
N LYS A 345 8.99 20.45 -1.42
CA LYS A 345 7.73 21.19 -1.36
C LYS A 345 7.27 21.65 -2.74
N LYS A 346 8.19 22.13 -3.59
CA LYS A 346 7.86 22.48 -4.96
C LYS A 346 7.33 21.27 -5.72
N SER A 347 8.04 20.15 -5.68
CA SER A 347 7.62 18.90 -6.33
C SER A 347 6.25 18.42 -5.83
N PHE A 348 6.04 18.40 -4.51
CA PHE A 348 4.76 18.06 -3.89
C PHE A 348 3.61 18.97 -4.36
N ASN A 349 3.83 20.29 -4.37
CA ASN A 349 2.83 21.25 -4.82
C ASN A 349 2.55 21.12 -6.33
N ASP A 350 3.57 20.87 -7.14
CA ASP A 350 3.42 20.63 -8.57
C ASP A 350 2.58 19.37 -8.82
N MET A 351 2.80 18.30 -8.04
CA MET A 351 1.99 17.07 -8.10
C MET A 351 0.52 17.28 -7.69
N LEU A 352 0.25 18.16 -6.71
CA LEU A 352 -1.11 18.51 -6.35
C LEU A 352 -1.78 19.36 -7.45
N ALA A 353 -1.03 20.30 -8.02
CA ALA A 353 -1.53 21.22 -9.04
C ALA A 353 -1.82 20.53 -10.39
N ASN A 354 -1.00 19.54 -10.77
CA ASN A 354 -1.14 18.81 -12.03
C ASN A 354 -2.07 17.57 -11.93
N GLY A 355 -2.54 17.21 -10.73
CA GLY A 355 -3.40 16.04 -10.52
C GLY A 355 -2.66 14.69 -10.48
N THR A 356 -1.32 14.66 -10.46
CA THR A 356 -0.55 13.42 -10.28
C THR A 356 -0.54 12.96 -8.82
N LEU A 357 -0.94 13.81 -7.87
CA LEU A 357 -1.21 13.46 -6.48
C LEU A 357 -2.49 14.18 -6.02
N TYR A 358 -3.37 13.48 -5.33
CA TYR A 358 -4.53 14.09 -4.69
C TYR A 358 -4.26 14.30 -3.20
N TRP A 359 -4.77 15.42 -2.67
CA TRP A 359 -4.56 15.85 -1.30
C TRP A 359 -4.80 14.73 -0.26
N GLN A 360 -5.89 13.97 -0.41
CA GLN A 360 -6.29 12.91 0.52
C GLN A 360 -5.48 11.62 0.41
N GLN A 361 -4.53 11.53 -0.52
CA GLN A 361 -3.66 10.37 -0.63
C GLN A 361 -2.44 10.48 0.28
N PHE A 362 -1.91 11.70 0.44
CA PHE A 362 -0.84 11.97 1.41
C PHE A 362 -1.42 12.36 2.78
N TYR A 363 -2.35 13.31 2.80
CA TYR A 363 -2.97 13.74 4.04
C TYR A 363 -4.11 12.82 4.46
N VAL A 364 -4.22 12.60 5.77
CA VAL A 364 -5.28 11.81 6.39
C VAL A 364 -6.27 12.76 7.05
N THR A 365 -7.56 12.58 6.74
CA THR A 365 -8.67 13.21 7.47
C THR A 365 -9.34 12.14 8.34
N PRO A 366 -9.13 12.16 9.68
CA PRO A 366 -9.80 11.27 10.62
C PRO A 366 -11.33 11.38 10.59
N ASN A 367 -12.01 10.25 10.80
CA ASN A 367 -13.46 10.18 10.94
C ASN A 367 -13.88 10.73 12.30
N LYS A 368 -14.88 11.62 12.35
CA LYS A 368 -15.41 12.13 13.61
C LYS A 368 -16.14 11.02 14.38
N VAL A 369 -15.79 10.82 15.65
CA VAL A 369 -16.41 9.83 16.55
C VAL A 369 -17.45 10.49 17.44
N ASN A 370 -17.06 11.58 18.10
CA ASN A 370 -17.93 12.43 18.93
C ASN A 370 -17.33 13.84 18.98
N ASP A 371 -17.90 14.73 19.79
CA ASP A 371 -17.57 16.17 19.96
C ASP A 371 -16.24 16.61 19.35
N ASN A 372 -15.13 16.22 19.98
CA ASN A 372 -13.76 16.57 19.61
C ASN A 372 -12.84 15.35 19.46
N THR A 373 -13.41 14.14 19.37
CA THR A 373 -12.65 12.90 19.17
C THR A 373 -12.83 12.37 17.77
N TYR A 374 -11.72 11.97 17.16
CA TYR A 374 -11.65 11.49 15.79
C TYR A 374 -10.85 10.19 15.71
N ALA A 375 -11.24 9.27 14.84
CA ALA A 375 -10.55 8.01 14.60
C ALA A 375 -9.90 8.01 13.22
N VAL A 376 -8.68 7.48 13.11
CA VAL A 376 -8.10 7.19 11.79
C VAL A 376 -9.04 6.24 11.03
N PRO A 377 -9.28 6.45 9.72
CA PRO A 377 -9.94 5.44 8.90
C PRO A 377 -9.15 4.12 8.98
N GLN A 378 -9.84 2.98 9.08
CA GLN A 378 -9.20 1.69 9.29
C GLN A 378 -8.18 1.38 8.18
N GLU A 379 -8.55 1.66 6.93
CA GLU A 379 -7.72 1.51 5.74
C GLU A 379 -6.53 2.49 5.65
N ARG A 380 -6.46 3.46 6.57
CA ARG A 380 -5.37 4.43 6.68
C ARG A 380 -4.55 4.27 7.94
N ALA A 381 -4.92 3.32 8.80
CA ALA A 381 -4.15 2.99 9.98
C ALA A 381 -2.72 2.61 9.58
N PRO A 382 -1.70 3.21 10.20
CA PRO A 382 -0.32 2.93 9.82
C PRO A 382 0.02 1.47 10.10
N GLN A 383 0.69 0.81 9.16
CA GLN A 383 1.48 -0.38 9.41
C GLN A 383 2.78 0.00 10.10
N ALA A 384 3.59 -0.97 10.54
CA ALA A 384 4.79 -0.65 11.29
C ALA A 384 5.78 0.22 10.52
N TYR A 385 6.26 1.24 11.23
CA TYR A 385 7.09 2.33 10.73
C TYR A 385 6.46 3.15 9.59
N GLY A 386 5.23 2.84 9.20
CA GLY A 386 4.35 3.72 8.45
C GLY A 386 3.81 4.85 9.33
N TYR A 387 3.35 5.90 8.67
CA TYR A 387 2.89 7.12 9.32
C TYR A 387 1.77 7.82 8.56
N ASN A 388 1.02 8.63 9.31
CA ASN A 388 0.00 9.52 8.80
C ASN A 388 0.36 10.97 9.11
N ILE A 389 0.07 11.86 8.16
CA ILE A 389 0.10 13.31 8.37
C ILE A 389 -1.35 13.82 8.34
N VAL A 390 -1.81 14.40 9.46
CA VAL A 390 -3.15 14.94 9.62
C VAL A 390 -3.05 16.47 9.69
N PRO A 391 -3.44 17.22 8.65
CA PRO A 391 -3.56 18.67 8.72
C PRO A 391 -4.60 19.08 9.76
N LEU A 392 -4.28 20.09 10.57
CA LEU A 392 -5.13 20.63 11.62
C LEU A 392 -5.47 22.09 11.33
N LYS A 393 -6.74 22.42 11.46
CA LYS A 393 -7.21 23.80 11.47
C LYS A 393 -7.29 24.26 12.92
N ALA A 394 -6.38 25.17 13.30
CA ALA A 394 -6.36 25.73 14.64
C ALA A 394 -7.47 26.79 14.84
N ASP A 395 -8.10 26.76 16.01
CA ASP A 395 -9.17 27.68 16.38
C ASP A 395 -8.65 28.85 17.20
N PHE A 396 -8.93 30.06 16.73
CA PHE A 396 -8.54 31.31 17.38
C PHE A 396 -9.78 31.99 17.96
N SER A 397 -9.76 32.28 19.26
CA SER A 397 -10.87 32.95 19.94
C SER A 397 -10.90 34.44 19.59
N GLY A 398 -12.04 34.91 19.05
CA GLY A 398 -12.23 36.32 18.67
C GLY A 398 -11.13 36.82 17.72
N ASN A 399 -10.38 37.82 18.15
CA ASN A 399 -9.29 38.44 17.37
C ASN A 399 -7.89 37.97 17.82
N ALA A 400 -7.77 36.86 18.56
CA ALA A 400 -6.48 36.36 19.01
C ALA A 400 -5.55 36.02 17.83
N SER A 401 -4.28 36.41 17.93
CA SER A 401 -3.24 36.09 16.95
C SER A 401 -2.55 34.76 17.21
N THR A 402 -2.77 34.16 18.37
CA THR A 402 -2.18 32.89 18.80
C THR A 402 -3.22 32.02 19.51
N THR A 403 -3.08 30.70 19.42
CA THR A 403 -3.87 29.73 20.16
C THR A 403 -2.99 28.56 20.61
N THR A 404 -3.49 27.73 21.53
CA THR A 404 -2.79 26.51 21.98
C THR A 404 -3.57 25.30 21.52
N VAL A 405 -3.01 24.59 20.54
CA VAL A 405 -3.55 23.32 20.07
C VAL A 405 -3.17 22.24 21.08
N ASN A 406 -4.14 21.48 21.56
CA ASN A 406 -3.92 20.31 22.42
C ASN A 406 -4.40 19.05 21.69
N VAL A 407 -3.55 18.02 21.69
CA VAL A 407 -3.83 16.72 21.10
C VAL A 407 -3.58 15.64 22.14
N GLN A 408 -4.60 14.82 22.40
CA GLN A 408 -4.46 13.55 23.11
C GLN A 408 -4.47 12.40 22.11
N LEU A 409 -3.48 11.51 22.18
CA LEU A 409 -3.43 10.30 21.36
C LEU A 409 -3.98 9.12 22.15
N ASN A 410 -4.98 8.44 21.61
CA ASN A 410 -5.65 7.30 22.23
C ASN A 410 -5.51 6.06 21.34
N ASN A 411 -5.34 4.89 21.94
CA ASN A 411 -5.25 3.63 21.20
C ASN A 411 -6.61 2.92 21.18
N THR A 412 -6.90 2.25 20.06
CA THR A 412 -8.10 1.41 19.90
C THR A 412 -7.79 -0.09 19.97
N THR A 413 -6.51 -0.50 20.03
CA THR A 413 -6.11 -1.91 20.19
C THR A 413 -5.81 -2.28 21.66
N ALA A 414 -5.87 -3.58 21.98
CA ALA A 414 -5.63 -4.09 23.33
C ALA A 414 -4.23 -3.67 23.86
N ALA A 415 -4.16 -3.33 25.14
CA ALA A 415 -2.95 -2.89 25.82
C ALA A 415 -1.84 -3.95 25.70
N GLY A 416 -0.80 -3.66 24.90
CA GLY A 416 0.31 -4.58 24.62
C GLY A 416 0.92 -4.44 23.22
N GLN A 417 0.16 -3.92 22.25
CA GLN A 417 0.63 -3.61 20.88
C GLN A 417 0.75 -2.08 20.62
N SER A 418 0.66 -1.26 21.66
CA SER A 418 0.38 0.18 21.59
C SER A 418 1.63 1.05 21.42
N ASN A 419 2.34 0.91 20.30
CA ASN A 419 3.49 1.78 20.01
C ASN A 419 3.15 2.76 18.89
N LEU A 420 2.33 3.75 19.21
CA LEU A 420 2.15 4.92 18.35
C LEU A 420 2.93 6.08 18.95
N THR A 421 3.59 6.85 18.11
CA THR A 421 4.31 8.08 18.50
C THR A 421 3.82 9.22 17.63
N ALA A 422 3.54 10.37 18.24
CA ALA A 422 3.03 11.54 17.55
C ALA A 422 3.79 12.82 17.89
N TYR A 423 3.68 13.79 16.97
CA TYR A 423 4.21 15.15 17.07
C TYR A 423 3.18 16.15 16.54
N ILE A 424 3.00 17.27 17.25
CA ILE A 424 2.39 18.46 16.66
C ILE A 424 3.48 19.20 15.89
N VAL A 425 3.23 19.51 14.63
CA VAL A 425 4.16 20.18 13.71
C VAL A 425 3.51 21.48 13.24
N ALA A 426 4.25 22.60 13.30
CA ALA A 426 3.76 23.88 12.79
C ALA A 426 4.80 24.51 11.87
N GLU A 427 4.37 24.96 10.69
CA GLU A 427 5.18 25.70 9.74
C GLU A 427 4.68 27.14 9.61
N ASP A 428 5.57 28.11 9.81
CA ASP A 428 5.24 29.52 9.65
C ASP A 428 5.20 29.96 8.17
N ALA A 429 4.79 31.21 7.92
CA ALA A 429 4.73 31.77 6.56
C ALA A 429 6.09 31.87 5.85
N ASN A 430 7.21 31.84 6.60
CA ASN A 430 8.57 31.84 6.04
C ASN A 430 9.07 30.43 5.74
N GLY A 431 8.30 29.39 6.09
CA GLY A 431 8.69 27.99 5.92
C GLY A 431 9.55 27.46 7.07
N ASN A 432 9.63 28.12 8.22
CA ASN A 432 10.30 27.57 9.40
C ASN A 432 9.39 26.56 10.10
N THR A 433 9.87 25.33 10.29
CA THR A 433 9.11 24.29 10.98
C THR A 433 9.49 24.22 12.46
N ARG A 434 8.48 24.05 13.31
CA ARG A 434 8.58 23.81 14.75
C ARG A 434 7.88 22.51 15.10
N TYR A 435 8.38 21.83 16.12
CA TYR A 435 7.90 20.53 16.57
C TYR A 435 7.57 20.58 18.06
N SER A 436 6.52 19.88 18.50
CA SER A 436 6.34 19.55 19.92
C SER A 436 7.36 18.50 20.36
N SER A 437 7.42 18.20 21.66
CA SER A 437 7.99 16.92 22.10
C SER A 437 7.14 15.75 21.58
N SER A 438 7.75 14.57 21.44
CA SER A 438 7.03 13.34 21.12
C SER A 438 6.04 12.98 22.22
N PHE A 439 4.91 12.38 21.86
CA PHE A 439 3.96 11.81 22.80
C PHE A 439 3.34 10.53 22.23
N GLY A 440 3.06 9.58 23.10
CA GLY A 440 2.49 8.28 22.76
C GLY A 440 1.04 8.12 23.19
N THR A 441 0.53 6.90 23.04
CA THR A 441 -0.80 6.50 23.49
C THR A 441 -1.06 6.86 24.96
N GLY A 442 -2.24 7.43 25.22
CA GLY A 442 -2.69 7.87 26.55
C GLY A 442 -2.09 9.22 26.98
N GLN A 443 -1.15 9.78 26.21
CA GLN A 443 -0.52 11.05 26.52
C GLN A 443 -1.19 12.20 25.75
N SER A 444 -1.08 13.40 26.30
CA SER A 444 -1.49 14.64 25.64
C SER A 444 -0.29 15.54 25.41
N MET A 445 -0.32 16.31 24.33
CA MET A 445 0.69 17.29 24.00
C MET A 445 0.03 18.60 23.57
N GLN A 446 0.69 19.71 23.88
CA GLN A 446 0.21 21.03 23.52
C GLN A 446 1.29 21.83 22.78
N MET A 447 0.86 22.66 21.83
CA MET A 447 1.75 23.54 21.09
C MET A 447 1.06 24.89 20.83
N SER A 448 1.76 25.98 21.14
CA SER A 448 1.32 27.32 20.74
C SER A 448 1.57 27.56 19.25
N VAL A 449 0.53 27.98 18.55
CA VAL A 449 0.55 28.28 17.11
C VAL A 449 0.00 29.67 16.85
N SER A 450 0.48 30.29 15.77
CA SER A 450 0.08 31.64 15.36
C SER A 450 -0.88 31.59 14.18
N LYS A 451 -1.69 32.64 14.02
CA LYS A 451 -2.58 32.79 12.87
C LYS A 451 -1.75 32.84 11.58
N GLY A 452 -2.04 31.93 10.65
CA GLY A 452 -1.27 31.77 9.41
C GLY A 452 -0.27 30.61 9.43
N ASP A 453 0.00 30.02 10.60
CA ASP A 453 0.76 28.77 10.67
C ASP A 453 -0.01 27.64 9.99
N LYS A 454 0.70 26.80 9.24
CA LYS A 454 0.18 25.49 8.80
C LYS A 454 0.47 24.48 9.92
N VAL A 455 -0.57 23.85 10.46
CA VAL A 455 -0.45 22.93 11.60
C VAL A 455 -0.76 21.51 11.16
N TYR A 456 0.03 20.55 11.62
CA TYR A 456 -0.13 19.14 11.32
C TYR A 456 0.05 18.31 12.59
N LEU A 457 -0.55 17.13 12.60
CA LEU A 457 -0.24 16.04 13.52
C LEU A 457 0.41 14.92 12.71
N SER A 458 1.64 14.57 13.04
CA SER A 458 2.29 13.35 12.54
C SER A 458 2.00 12.22 13.52
N VAL A 459 1.53 11.07 13.05
CA VAL A 459 1.32 9.86 13.86
C VAL A 459 2.01 8.68 13.18
N SER A 460 2.99 8.08 13.83
CA SER A 460 3.77 6.94 13.30
C SER A 460 3.60 5.70 14.17
N ALA A 461 3.45 4.54 13.55
CA ALA A 461 3.55 3.25 14.24
C ALA A 461 5.03 2.90 14.47
N THR A 462 5.40 2.63 15.70
CA THR A 462 6.79 2.41 16.14
C THR A 462 6.92 1.15 17.01
N PRO A 463 6.52 -0.04 16.52
CA PRO A 463 6.62 -1.27 17.30
C PRO A 463 8.04 -1.50 17.82
N SER A 464 8.13 -2.21 18.95
CA SER A 464 9.42 -2.60 19.50
C SER A 464 10.13 -3.53 18.53
N LEU A 465 11.46 -3.58 18.59
CA LEU A 465 12.24 -4.51 17.77
C LEU A 465 11.88 -5.97 18.04
N GLU A 466 11.41 -6.30 19.26
CA GLU A 466 10.91 -7.64 19.55
C GLU A 466 9.64 -7.95 18.74
N VAL A 467 8.69 -7.01 18.70
CA VAL A 467 7.47 -7.17 17.90
C VAL A 467 7.83 -7.24 16.42
N GLU A 468 8.65 -6.30 15.94
CA GLU A 468 9.17 -6.27 14.56
C GLU A 468 9.85 -7.58 14.16
N SER A 469 10.70 -8.13 15.02
CA SER A 469 11.42 -9.38 14.75
C SER A 469 10.51 -10.61 14.66
N LYS A 470 9.35 -10.58 15.34
CA LYS A 470 8.35 -11.65 15.33
C LYS A 470 7.40 -11.54 14.15
N THR A 471 7.02 -10.32 13.78
CA THR A 471 6.11 -10.07 12.67
C THR A 471 6.84 -9.92 11.33
N GLN A 472 8.18 -9.83 11.36
CA GLN A 472 9.09 -9.74 10.20
C GLN A 472 8.57 -8.75 9.16
N ILE A 473 8.25 -7.56 9.64
CA ILE A 473 7.30 -6.65 9.00
C ILE A 473 7.75 -6.28 7.60
N GLY A 474 6.93 -6.71 6.64
CA GLY A 474 6.64 -5.99 5.41
C GLY A 474 7.80 -5.81 4.48
N LEU A 475 8.42 -6.88 3.96
CA LEU A 475 9.35 -6.76 2.83
C LEU A 475 9.26 -7.99 1.93
N PRO A 476 8.45 -7.96 0.86
CA PRO A 476 8.50 -9.00 -0.17
C PRO A 476 9.89 -8.98 -0.85
N SER A 477 10.67 -10.04 -0.68
CA SER A 477 11.72 -10.39 -1.64
C SER A 477 11.10 -11.05 -2.88
N PHE A 478 11.92 -11.37 -3.88
CA PHE A 478 11.60 -12.18 -5.06
C PHE A 478 10.83 -13.51 -4.79
N GLN A 479 10.59 -13.86 -3.52
CA GLN A 479 9.88 -15.08 -3.07
C GLN A 479 8.40 -14.84 -2.71
N GLU A 480 7.82 -13.69 -3.01
CA GLU A 480 6.38 -13.38 -2.83
C GLU A 480 5.84 -13.46 -1.39
N ARG A 481 6.67 -13.69 -0.35
CA ARG A 481 6.24 -14.03 1.03
C ARG A 481 5.21 -13.06 1.65
N PHE A 482 5.32 -11.76 1.34
CA PHE A 482 4.45 -10.69 1.85
C PHE A 482 3.59 -10.04 0.76
N SER A 483 3.50 -10.68 -0.41
CA SER A 483 2.54 -10.30 -1.45
C SER A 483 1.12 -10.46 -0.92
N GLU A 484 0.17 -9.74 -1.51
CA GLU A 484 -1.26 -9.88 -1.18
C GLU A 484 -1.77 -11.33 -1.31
N LYS A 485 -1.14 -12.15 -2.14
CA LYS A 485 -1.43 -13.58 -2.29
C LYS A 485 -1.09 -14.38 -1.03
N ASN A 486 0.01 -14.07 -0.37
CA ASN A 486 0.53 -14.85 0.76
C ASN A 486 0.20 -14.22 2.12
N MET A 487 -0.01 -12.90 2.16
CA MET A 487 -0.46 -12.14 3.33
C MET A 487 -1.33 -10.97 2.86
N ALA A 488 -2.64 -11.11 3.00
CA ALA A 488 -3.59 -10.07 2.58
C ALA A 488 -3.41 -8.79 3.41
N TYR A 489 -3.73 -7.62 2.85
CA TYR A 489 -3.59 -6.34 3.57
C TYR A 489 -4.32 -6.29 4.91
N GLU A 490 -5.45 -7.01 5.07
CA GLU A 490 -6.20 -7.10 6.34
C GLU A 490 -5.46 -7.93 7.40
N GLU A 491 -4.60 -8.84 6.96
CA GLU A 491 -3.79 -9.69 7.83
C GLU A 491 -2.48 -9.00 8.24
N LYS A 492 -2.07 -7.95 7.50
CA LYS A 492 -0.91 -7.12 7.86
C LYS A 492 -1.25 -6.32 9.12
N THR A 493 -0.35 -6.35 10.10
CA THR A 493 -0.57 -5.64 11.38
C THR A 493 -0.67 -4.13 11.15
N GLN A 494 -1.83 -3.57 11.51
CA GLN A 494 -2.13 -2.15 11.47
C GLN A 494 -2.29 -1.59 12.89
N TYR A 495 -2.00 -0.30 13.04
CA TYR A 495 -2.03 0.40 14.33
C TYR A 495 -3.07 1.53 14.31
N PRO A 496 -4.38 1.20 14.39
CA PRO A 496 -5.44 2.21 14.39
C PRO A 496 -5.38 3.05 15.67
N TYR A 497 -5.80 4.31 15.55
CA TYR A 497 -5.72 5.28 16.64
C TYR A 497 -6.91 6.26 16.65
N GLN A 498 -7.12 6.85 17.82
CA GLN A 498 -8.01 8.00 18.01
C GLN A 498 -7.23 9.22 18.50
N ILE A 499 -7.72 10.40 18.15
CA ILE A 499 -7.20 11.67 18.64
C ILE A 499 -8.33 12.47 19.25
N THR A 500 -8.07 13.10 20.40
CA THR A 500 -8.96 14.09 20.99
C THR A 500 -8.30 15.46 20.89
N LEU A 501 -9.00 16.43 20.30
CA LEU A 501 -8.47 17.75 19.97
C LEU A 501 -9.09 18.85 20.83
N GLN A 502 -8.31 19.87 21.19
CA GLN A 502 -8.83 21.12 21.75
C GLN A 502 -8.19 22.31 21.02
N ASN A 503 -9.01 23.33 20.75
CA ASN A 503 -8.67 24.50 19.92
C ASN A 503 -8.14 24.14 18.53
N ALA A 504 -8.58 23.00 18.00
CA ALA A 504 -8.34 22.58 16.63
C ALA A 504 -9.34 21.50 16.20
N GLU A 505 -9.53 21.40 14.90
CA GLU A 505 -10.22 20.29 14.22
C GLU A 505 -9.35 19.77 13.07
N PRO A 506 -9.52 18.52 12.60
CA PRO A 506 -8.88 18.07 11.38
C PRO A 506 -9.30 18.99 10.23
N GLN A 507 -8.33 19.47 9.46
CA GLN A 507 -8.60 20.30 8.30
C GLN A 507 -9.17 19.43 7.18
N ASN A 508 -10.31 19.84 6.65
CA ASN A 508 -10.86 19.28 5.41
C ASN A 508 -10.14 19.87 4.20
N ARG A 509 -10.14 19.11 3.10
CA ARG A 509 -9.74 19.64 1.79
C ARG A 509 -10.55 20.89 1.47
N THR A 510 -9.87 21.98 1.18
CA THR A 510 -10.48 23.21 0.70
C THR A 510 -10.48 23.22 -0.82
N ALA A 511 -11.65 23.39 -1.44
CA ALA A 511 -11.68 23.81 -2.84
C ALA A 511 -11.12 25.23 -2.93
N ASP A 512 -10.26 25.50 -3.92
CA ASP A 512 -9.76 26.84 -4.24
C ASP A 512 -10.90 27.70 -4.81
N VAL A 513 -11.83 28.09 -3.95
CA VAL A 513 -12.86 29.05 -4.31
C VAL A 513 -12.24 30.42 -4.15
N ASN A 514 -11.73 30.97 -5.25
CA ASN A 514 -11.25 32.35 -5.26
C ASN A 514 -12.33 33.25 -4.68
N SER A 515 -11.99 34.07 -3.69
CA SER A 515 -12.95 34.94 -2.96
C SER A 515 -13.60 36.04 -3.83
N ASN A 516 -13.31 36.05 -5.14
CA ASN A 516 -13.75 37.03 -6.12
C ASN A 516 -14.64 36.43 -7.23
N VAL A 517 -15.13 35.20 -7.07
CA VAL A 517 -16.06 34.61 -8.05
C VAL A 517 -17.43 35.28 -7.91
N SER A 518 -17.90 35.94 -8.98
CA SER A 518 -19.26 36.48 -9.05
C SER A 518 -20.27 35.35 -9.22
N GLY A 519 -21.40 35.47 -8.55
CA GLY A 519 -22.40 34.41 -8.49
C GLY A 519 -23.64 34.82 -7.72
N HIS A 520 -24.57 33.89 -7.62
CA HIS A 520 -25.85 34.05 -6.95
C HIS A 520 -26.16 32.85 -6.06
N VAL A 521 -27.21 32.98 -5.26
CA VAL A 521 -27.72 31.91 -4.40
C VAL A 521 -28.78 31.13 -5.17
N GLN A 522 -28.63 29.80 -5.23
CA GLN A 522 -29.61 28.93 -5.84
C GLN A 522 -30.92 28.96 -5.04
N GLN A 523 -32.04 29.21 -5.72
CA GLN A 523 -33.36 29.32 -5.06
C GLN A 523 -33.74 28.01 -4.35
N ASN A 524 -33.44 26.88 -4.98
CA ASN A 524 -33.68 25.55 -4.45
C ASN A 524 -32.46 25.06 -3.63
N GLY A 525 -32.46 25.31 -2.32
CA GLY A 525 -31.46 24.80 -1.36
C GLY A 525 -30.48 25.84 -0.80
N GLY A 526 -30.32 26.99 -1.45
CA GLY A 526 -29.59 28.14 -0.91
C GLY A 526 -28.07 28.11 -1.05
N GLY A 527 -27.50 27.19 -1.83
CA GLY A 527 -26.06 27.13 -2.12
C GLY A 527 -25.58 28.18 -3.13
N PHE A 528 -24.26 28.30 -3.29
CA PHE A 528 -23.65 29.29 -4.18
C PHE A 528 -23.45 28.74 -5.59
N VAL A 529 -23.84 29.52 -6.60
CA VAL A 529 -23.65 29.22 -8.02
C VAL A 529 -22.91 30.38 -8.67
N ALA A 530 -21.74 30.11 -9.26
CA ALA A 530 -21.00 31.11 -10.03
C ALA A 530 -21.80 31.56 -11.26
N ASP A 531 -21.70 32.82 -11.66
CA ASP A 531 -22.42 33.36 -12.82
C ASP A 531 -21.96 32.73 -14.15
N SER A 532 -20.79 32.10 -14.16
CA SER A 532 -20.26 31.32 -15.28
C SER A 532 -20.79 29.88 -15.35
N ALA A 533 -21.38 29.38 -14.26
CA ALA A 533 -21.96 28.04 -14.19
C ALA A 533 -23.43 28.07 -14.62
N ASN A 534 -23.94 26.93 -15.09
CA ASN A 534 -25.33 26.78 -15.50
C ASN A 534 -26.00 25.71 -14.64
N VAL A 535 -27.03 26.11 -13.90
CA VAL A 535 -27.75 25.25 -12.96
C VAL A 535 -29.24 25.38 -13.19
N ASP A 536 -29.92 24.28 -13.53
CA ASP A 536 -31.37 24.28 -13.73
C ASP A 536 -32.11 24.64 -12.43
N SER A 537 -33.29 25.26 -12.55
CA SER A 537 -34.12 25.62 -11.38
C SER A 537 -34.60 24.41 -10.57
N SER A 538 -34.64 23.22 -11.18
CA SER A 538 -35.02 21.96 -10.53
C SER A 538 -33.90 21.36 -9.68
N VAL A 539 -32.64 21.74 -9.92
CA VAL A 539 -31.48 21.23 -9.17
C VAL A 539 -31.50 21.80 -7.75
N TYR A 540 -31.31 20.91 -6.77
CA TYR A 540 -31.15 21.30 -5.37
C TYR A 540 -29.67 21.53 -5.06
N VAL A 541 -29.29 22.71 -4.59
CA VAL A 541 -27.93 23.02 -4.13
C VAL A 541 -28.01 23.50 -2.69
N ALA A 542 -27.54 22.69 -1.74
CA ALA A 542 -27.59 23.00 -0.31
C ALA A 542 -26.74 24.23 0.04
N LYS A 543 -27.10 24.92 1.12
CA LYS A 543 -26.48 26.18 1.59
C LYS A 543 -24.94 26.21 1.61
N ASN A 544 -24.29 25.10 1.94
CA ASN A 544 -22.83 25.03 2.03
C ASN A 544 -22.16 24.46 0.78
N ALA A 545 -22.95 23.94 -0.17
CA ALA A 545 -22.47 23.44 -1.45
C ALA A 545 -22.22 24.57 -2.45
N LYS A 546 -21.33 24.30 -3.42
CA LYS A 546 -20.88 25.29 -4.41
C LYS A 546 -20.83 24.69 -5.81
N VAL A 547 -21.33 25.44 -6.79
CA VAL A 547 -21.16 25.17 -8.22
C VAL A 547 -20.38 26.33 -8.83
N LEU A 548 -19.22 26.02 -9.43
CA LEU A 548 -18.20 26.98 -9.83
C LEU A 548 -17.82 26.80 -11.30
N ASP A 549 -16.99 27.74 -11.79
CA ASP A 549 -16.43 27.74 -13.14
C ASP A 549 -17.50 27.60 -14.22
N SER A 550 -17.30 26.71 -15.21
CA SER A 550 -18.25 26.48 -16.33
C SER A 550 -19.10 25.24 -16.13
N ALA A 551 -19.22 24.75 -14.89
CA ALA A 551 -19.96 23.53 -14.57
C ALA A 551 -21.42 23.62 -15.02
N GLN A 552 -21.94 22.49 -15.49
CA GLN A 552 -23.31 22.33 -15.97
C GLN A 552 -24.04 21.33 -15.07
N VAL A 553 -25.09 21.75 -14.38
CA VAL A 553 -25.88 20.90 -13.49
C VAL A 553 -27.35 20.97 -13.88
N THR A 554 -27.91 19.85 -14.32
CA THR A 554 -29.25 19.79 -14.94
C THR A 554 -30.12 18.67 -14.36
N GLY A 555 -31.41 18.68 -14.68
CA GLY A 555 -32.36 17.64 -14.23
C GLY A 555 -32.74 17.78 -12.76
N ASN A 556 -32.82 16.67 -12.04
CA ASN A 556 -33.21 16.59 -10.62
C ASN A 556 -32.01 16.29 -9.70
N ALA A 557 -30.79 16.62 -10.14
CA ALA A 557 -29.59 16.40 -9.35
C ALA A 557 -29.65 17.14 -8.00
N ARG A 558 -29.01 16.55 -6.99
CA ARG A 558 -28.93 17.10 -5.63
C ARG A 558 -27.48 17.26 -5.25
N ILE A 559 -27.08 18.47 -4.91
CA ILE A 559 -25.76 18.83 -4.44
C ILE A 559 -25.88 19.24 -2.97
N GLU A 560 -25.41 18.41 -2.06
CA GLU A 560 -25.63 18.52 -0.61
C GLU A 560 -24.34 18.65 0.19
N GLY A 561 -24.48 18.88 1.50
CA GLY A 561 -23.34 19.07 2.40
C GLY A 561 -22.50 20.27 2.00
N SER A 562 -21.19 20.06 1.96
CA SER A 562 -20.15 20.98 1.51
C SER A 562 -19.58 20.58 0.15
N ALA A 563 -20.32 19.80 -0.66
CA ALA A 563 -19.85 19.33 -1.95
C ALA A 563 -19.54 20.49 -2.91
N VAL A 564 -18.54 20.29 -3.76
CA VAL A 564 -18.09 21.29 -4.74
C VAL A 564 -18.10 20.71 -6.14
N ILE A 565 -18.72 21.44 -7.07
CA ILE A 565 -18.70 21.18 -8.50
C ILE A 565 -17.92 22.31 -9.18
N SER A 566 -16.95 22.00 -10.03
CA SER A 566 -16.02 22.98 -10.65
C SER A 566 -15.51 22.50 -12.01
N GLY A 567 -14.68 23.31 -12.69
CA GLY A 567 -14.23 23.03 -14.05
C GLY A 567 -15.36 23.12 -15.08
N ASN A 568 -15.40 22.16 -16.01
CA ASN A 568 -16.47 21.99 -16.99
C ASN A 568 -17.34 20.76 -16.66
N ALA A 569 -17.37 20.32 -15.41
CA ALA A 569 -18.08 19.13 -15.00
C ALA A 569 -19.56 19.19 -15.38
N ASN A 570 -20.10 18.07 -15.88
CA ASN A 570 -21.47 17.93 -16.34
C ASN A 570 -22.23 16.92 -15.45
N ILE A 571 -23.19 17.42 -14.68
CA ILE A 571 -24.02 16.63 -13.77
C ILE A 571 -25.46 16.66 -14.28
N SER A 572 -26.11 15.50 -14.39
CA SER A 572 -27.48 15.38 -14.91
C SER A 572 -28.26 14.24 -14.25
N GLY A 573 -29.54 14.08 -14.61
CA GLY A 573 -30.40 13.01 -14.07
C GLY A 573 -30.85 13.31 -12.63
N SER A 574 -30.80 12.31 -11.77
CA SER A 574 -31.13 12.37 -10.34
C SER A 574 -29.89 12.09 -9.46
N ALA A 575 -28.70 12.42 -9.95
CA ALA A 575 -27.45 12.18 -9.24
C ALA A 575 -27.43 12.90 -7.87
N ASP A 576 -26.85 12.25 -6.86
CA ASP A 576 -26.77 12.72 -5.47
C ASP A 576 -25.31 12.91 -5.06
N ILE A 577 -24.86 14.16 -5.04
CA ILE A 577 -23.48 14.55 -4.71
C ILE A 577 -23.50 15.22 -3.33
N LYS A 578 -22.86 14.63 -2.33
CA LYS A 578 -23.03 15.06 -0.92
C LYS A 578 -21.74 15.04 -0.10
N ASP A 579 -21.87 15.38 1.17
CA ASP A 579 -20.78 15.52 2.14
C ASP A 579 -19.70 16.50 1.68
N ASN A 580 -18.46 16.05 1.45
CA ASN A 580 -17.31 16.85 1.01
C ASN A 580 -16.79 16.39 -0.37
N ALA A 581 -17.65 15.73 -1.16
CA ALA A 581 -17.33 15.30 -2.51
C ALA A 581 -16.87 16.48 -3.39
N TRP A 582 -15.91 16.23 -4.28
CA TRP A 582 -15.42 17.21 -5.23
C TRP A 582 -15.45 16.67 -6.65
N ILE A 583 -16.29 17.28 -7.48
CA ILE A 583 -16.35 17.04 -8.91
C ILE A 583 -15.63 18.18 -9.64
N LYS A 584 -14.65 17.86 -10.48
CA LYS A 584 -13.89 18.85 -11.24
C LYS A 584 -13.45 18.30 -12.61
N GLY A 585 -12.71 19.12 -13.37
CA GLY A 585 -12.29 18.76 -14.73
C GLY A 585 -13.47 18.78 -15.70
N ASP A 586 -13.47 17.85 -16.65
CA ASP A 586 -14.53 17.61 -17.64
C ASP A 586 -15.42 16.40 -17.25
N ALA A 587 -15.49 16.09 -15.96
CA ALA A 587 -16.15 14.90 -15.45
C ALA A 587 -17.65 14.89 -15.75
N HIS A 588 -18.20 13.72 -16.06
CA HIS A 588 -19.61 13.55 -16.40
C HIS A 588 -20.32 12.59 -15.44
N ILE A 589 -21.31 13.11 -14.70
CA ILE A 589 -22.09 12.34 -13.74
C ILE A 589 -23.57 12.36 -14.13
N SER A 590 -24.20 11.20 -14.21
CA SER A 590 -25.59 11.08 -14.66
C SER A 590 -26.33 9.89 -14.04
N GLY A 591 -27.63 9.76 -14.31
CA GLY A 591 -28.46 8.69 -13.73
C GLY A 591 -28.83 8.98 -12.28
N ASN A 592 -28.82 7.95 -11.42
CA ASN A 592 -29.00 8.01 -9.97
C ASN A 592 -27.66 7.86 -9.22
N ALA A 593 -26.53 8.22 -9.85
CA ALA A 593 -25.22 8.02 -9.28
C ALA A 593 -25.06 8.79 -7.96
N VAL A 594 -24.36 8.20 -7.00
CA VAL A 594 -24.08 8.78 -5.68
C VAL A 594 -22.60 9.08 -5.57
N VAL A 595 -22.25 10.31 -5.18
CA VAL A 595 -20.87 10.66 -4.83
C VAL A 595 -20.85 11.31 -3.45
N ASP A 596 -20.20 10.69 -2.47
CA ASP A 596 -20.24 11.12 -1.07
C ASP A 596 -18.90 11.02 -0.32
N GLY A 597 -18.91 11.27 1.00
CA GLY A 597 -17.70 11.36 1.81
C GLY A 597 -16.77 12.50 1.37
N TYR A 598 -15.55 12.17 1.00
CA TYR A 598 -14.48 13.03 0.48
C TYR A 598 -14.09 12.64 -0.96
N ALA A 599 -14.95 11.89 -1.65
CA ALA A 599 -14.67 11.39 -2.99
C ALA A 599 -14.28 12.50 -3.98
N VAL A 600 -13.46 12.14 -4.97
CA VAL A 600 -13.07 13.01 -6.09
C VAL A 600 -13.47 12.36 -7.40
N VAL A 601 -14.13 13.13 -8.27
CA VAL A 601 -14.28 12.79 -9.67
C VAL A 601 -13.64 13.91 -10.51
N ASP A 602 -12.65 13.56 -11.34
CA ASP A 602 -11.75 14.50 -12.03
C ASP A 602 -11.46 14.07 -13.48
N GLY A 603 -10.85 14.91 -14.29
CA GLY A 603 -10.53 14.63 -15.70
C GLY A 603 -11.79 14.47 -16.53
N GLU A 604 -11.78 13.56 -17.50
CA GLU A 604 -12.92 13.20 -18.36
C GLU A 604 -13.74 12.01 -17.78
N ALA A 605 -13.67 11.80 -16.46
CA ALA A 605 -14.22 10.62 -15.81
C ALA A 605 -15.75 10.59 -15.90
N GLN A 606 -16.32 9.40 -16.02
CA GLN A 606 -17.74 9.19 -16.27
C GLN A 606 -18.35 8.31 -15.18
N VAL A 607 -19.29 8.84 -14.40
CA VAL A 607 -20.01 8.11 -13.33
C VAL A 607 -21.50 8.10 -13.65
N ARG A 608 -22.10 6.94 -13.93
CA ARG A 608 -23.48 6.86 -14.45
C ARG A 608 -24.33 5.81 -13.73
N ASP A 609 -25.61 5.76 -14.12
CA ASP A 609 -26.62 4.83 -13.61
C ASP A 609 -26.75 4.91 -12.09
N SER A 610 -26.59 3.83 -11.33
CA SER A 610 -26.70 3.80 -9.86
C SER A 610 -25.32 3.62 -9.19
N ALA A 611 -24.22 4.01 -9.85
CA ALA A 611 -22.88 3.87 -9.32
C ALA A 611 -22.67 4.72 -8.04
N HIS A 612 -21.85 4.23 -7.11
CA HIS A 612 -21.52 4.91 -5.85
C HIS A 612 -20.01 5.15 -5.71
N ILE A 613 -19.60 6.41 -5.61
CA ILE A 613 -18.23 6.80 -5.29
C ILE A 613 -18.22 7.42 -3.90
N GLY A 614 -17.59 6.78 -2.92
CA GLY A 614 -17.71 7.18 -1.52
C GLY A 614 -16.39 7.27 -0.75
N ASP A 615 -16.52 7.56 0.54
CA ASP A 615 -15.42 7.69 1.51
C ASP A 615 -14.30 8.65 1.09
N ARG A 616 -13.20 8.19 0.48
CA ARG A 616 -12.04 8.98 0.03
C ARG A 616 -11.60 8.55 -1.37
N ALA A 617 -12.48 7.88 -2.11
CA ALA A 617 -12.19 7.36 -3.43
C ALA A 617 -11.85 8.48 -4.43
N ILE A 618 -11.04 8.15 -5.43
CA ILE A 618 -10.66 9.03 -6.53
C ILE A 618 -10.95 8.31 -7.85
N VAL A 619 -11.77 8.94 -8.70
CA VAL A 619 -12.02 8.52 -10.08
C VAL A 619 -11.55 9.66 -10.98
N ALA A 620 -10.57 9.43 -11.85
CA ALA A 620 -9.93 10.50 -12.60
C ALA A 620 -9.61 10.12 -14.04
N GLU A 621 -9.13 11.10 -14.81
CA GLU A 621 -8.77 10.96 -16.22
C GLU A 621 -9.94 10.40 -17.05
N ASN A 622 -9.76 9.33 -17.83
CA ASN A 622 -10.80 8.78 -18.72
C ASN A 622 -11.61 7.63 -18.09
N ALA A 623 -11.59 7.49 -16.76
CA ALA A 623 -12.19 6.35 -16.07
C ALA A 623 -13.74 6.35 -16.19
N GLN A 624 -14.34 5.16 -16.40
CA GLN A 624 -15.78 5.00 -16.51
C GLN A 624 -16.35 4.04 -15.46
N VAL A 625 -17.27 4.50 -14.63
CA VAL A 625 -17.97 3.76 -13.57
C VAL A 625 -19.48 3.85 -13.80
N PHE A 626 -20.18 2.72 -13.92
CA PHE A 626 -21.61 2.71 -14.27
C PHE A 626 -22.33 1.46 -13.71
N GLY A 627 -23.62 1.30 -13.97
CA GLY A 627 -24.44 0.24 -13.35
C GLY A 627 -24.65 0.44 -11.85
N ASN A 628 -24.41 -0.58 -11.03
CA ASN A 628 -24.50 -0.52 -9.55
C ASN A 628 -23.10 -0.59 -8.88
N ALA A 629 -22.03 -0.16 -9.57
CA ALA A 629 -20.65 -0.29 -9.08
C ALA A 629 -20.32 0.66 -7.92
N SER A 630 -19.46 0.23 -6.99
CA SER A 630 -18.98 1.01 -5.85
C SER A 630 -17.46 1.21 -5.84
N VAL A 631 -16.99 2.45 -5.71
CA VAL A 631 -15.59 2.80 -5.45
C VAL A 631 -15.53 3.56 -4.13
N ILE A 632 -14.92 2.97 -3.11
CA ILE A 632 -15.05 3.42 -1.71
C ILE A 632 -13.72 3.32 -0.96
N GLU A 633 -13.72 3.62 0.33
CA GLU A 633 -12.53 3.78 1.16
C GLU A 633 -11.49 4.72 0.52
N SER A 634 -10.22 4.35 0.41
CA SER A 634 -9.14 5.17 -0.18
C SER A 634 -8.70 4.70 -1.58
N ALA A 635 -9.60 4.12 -2.37
CA ALA A 635 -9.29 3.62 -3.72
C ALA A 635 -9.01 4.72 -4.75
N GLN A 636 -8.21 4.39 -5.78
CA GLN A 636 -7.95 5.27 -6.94
C GLN A 636 -8.09 4.53 -8.28
N VAL A 637 -8.84 5.12 -9.22
CA VAL A 637 -9.07 4.63 -10.59
C VAL A 637 -8.72 5.73 -11.60
N GLN A 638 -7.76 5.51 -12.51
CA GLN A 638 -7.32 6.48 -13.55
C GLN A 638 -6.94 5.80 -14.89
N GLY A 639 -6.97 6.50 -16.03
CA GLY A 639 -6.68 5.93 -17.37
C GLY A 639 -7.90 5.29 -18.07
N PHE A 640 -7.70 4.53 -19.16
CA PHE A 640 -8.79 3.94 -19.96
C PHE A 640 -9.45 2.69 -19.34
N ASN A 641 -10.13 2.79 -18.20
CA ASN A 641 -10.83 1.66 -17.54
C ASN A 641 -12.37 1.77 -17.54
N TYR A 642 -13.05 0.63 -17.44
CA TYR A 642 -14.51 0.49 -17.27
C TYR A 642 -14.79 -0.37 -16.02
N VAL A 643 -15.73 -0.02 -15.14
CA VAL A 643 -16.16 -0.88 -14.01
C VAL A 643 -17.69 -0.89 -13.90
N SER A 644 -18.31 -2.09 -13.94
CA SER A 644 -19.77 -2.27 -14.07
C SER A 644 -20.36 -3.45 -13.27
N ASP A 645 -21.67 -3.39 -13.01
CA ASP A 645 -22.49 -4.29 -12.18
C ASP A 645 -22.02 -4.37 -10.71
N HIS A 646 -22.02 -5.51 -10.00
CA HIS A 646 -21.81 -5.53 -8.53
C HIS A 646 -20.34 -5.40 -8.09
N ALA A 647 -19.61 -4.37 -8.56
CA ALA A 647 -18.19 -4.16 -8.27
C ALA A 647 -17.92 -3.35 -6.96
N ILE A 648 -16.83 -3.63 -6.19
CA ILE A 648 -16.41 -2.90 -4.96
C ILE A 648 -14.87 -2.68 -4.91
N VAL A 649 -14.36 -1.44 -4.97
CA VAL A 649 -12.88 -1.17 -4.98
C VAL A 649 -12.47 -0.34 -3.74
N LYS A 650 -11.51 -0.85 -2.92
CA LYS A 650 -11.28 -0.43 -1.50
C LYS A 650 -9.80 -0.13 -1.11
N GLY A 651 -9.56 0.17 0.16
CA GLY A 651 -8.67 1.19 0.71
C GLY A 651 -7.16 1.02 0.68
N LEU A 652 -6.59 0.68 -0.48
CA LEU A 652 -5.47 1.40 -1.13
C LEU A 652 -5.17 0.85 -2.56
N SER A 653 -6.19 0.40 -3.29
CA SER A 653 -5.99 -0.09 -4.68
C SER A 653 -5.85 1.07 -5.69
N LEU A 654 -4.92 0.91 -6.65
CA LEU A 654 -4.57 1.88 -7.71
C LEU A 654 -4.53 1.15 -9.07
N LEU A 655 -5.32 1.56 -10.08
CA LEU A 655 -5.23 0.96 -11.43
C LEU A 655 -5.15 2.05 -12.52
N LEU A 656 -4.09 1.99 -13.34
CA LEU A 656 -3.63 2.96 -14.36
C LEU A 656 -3.54 2.26 -15.74
N GLY A 657 -4.13 2.81 -16.82
CA GLY A 657 -4.26 2.16 -18.16
C GLY A 657 -3.15 2.44 -19.20
N GLY A 658 -2.96 1.55 -20.20
CA GLY A 658 -1.72 1.40 -21.02
C GLY A 658 -1.74 1.72 -22.54
N SER A 659 -0.51 1.85 -23.08
CA SER A 659 0.06 1.95 -24.46
C SER A 659 -0.52 2.88 -25.56
N TYR A 660 0.41 3.41 -26.38
CA TYR A 660 0.29 4.50 -27.38
C TYR A 660 -0.58 4.16 -28.61
N ASP A 661 -1.15 2.95 -28.67
CA ASP A 661 -1.81 2.39 -29.84
C ASP A 661 -3.34 2.24 -29.70
N GLY A 662 -3.94 2.74 -28.62
CA GLY A 662 -5.36 3.11 -28.61
C GLY A 662 -6.37 2.00 -28.32
N SER A 663 -5.98 0.94 -27.61
CA SER A 663 -6.91 0.05 -26.93
C SER A 663 -6.35 -0.34 -25.55
N HIS A 664 -7.22 -0.74 -24.60
CA HIS A 664 -6.95 -1.49 -23.33
C HIS A 664 -7.00 -0.73 -21.96
N SER A 665 -8.17 -0.79 -21.26
CA SER A 665 -8.39 -1.41 -19.91
C SER A 665 -9.90 -1.75 -19.69
N ASN A 666 -10.28 -2.77 -18.87
CA ASN A 666 -11.69 -3.13 -18.55
C ASN A 666 -11.90 -4.00 -17.27
N ILE A 667 -12.96 -3.75 -16.46
CA ILE A 667 -13.56 -4.64 -15.43
C ILE A 667 -15.11 -4.66 -15.58
N LYS A 668 -15.75 -5.84 -15.53
CA LYS A 668 -17.22 -6.02 -15.61
C LYS A 668 -17.68 -7.21 -14.75
N GLY A 669 -18.86 -7.15 -14.11
CA GLY A 669 -19.45 -8.24 -13.29
C GLY A 669 -19.28 -8.03 -11.76
N THR A 670 -19.17 -9.09 -10.95
CA THR A 670 -19.16 -9.07 -9.46
C THR A 670 -17.85 -8.61 -8.78
N ALA A 671 -17.05 -7.76 -9.41
CA ALA A 671 -15.64 -7.50 -9.02
C ALA A 671 -15.40 -6.95 -7.58
N VAL A 672 -14.22 -7.22 -6.99
CA VAL A 672 -13.74 -6.64 -5.71
C VAL A 672 -12.24 -6.27 -5.83
N THR A 673 -11.70 -5.23 -5.15
CA THR A 673 -10.22 -5.01 -5.04
C THR A 673 -9.77 -4.46 -3.68
N TYR A 674 -8.55 -4.87 -3.24
CA TYR A 674 -7.93 -4.60 -1.93
C TYR A 674 -6.38 -4.66 -2.06
N GLY A 675 -5.53 -4.12 -1.15
CA GLY A 675 -4.08 -4.39 -1.36
C GLY A 675 -2.93 -3.81 -0.54
N ASP A 676 -1.74 -4.27 -0.97
CA ASP A 676 -0.37 -3.77 -0.85
C ASP A 676 0.60 -4.58 -1.76
N PHE A 677 0.40 -4.48 -3.09
CA PHE A 677 1.30 -5.03 -4.12
C PHE A 677 1.17 -4.36 -5.53
N PHE A 678 2.29 -4.21 -6.27
CA PHE A 678 2.49 -3.59 -7.61
C PHE A 678 3.60 -4.34 -8.42
N ASN A 679 3.46 -4.46 -9.76
CA ASN A 679 4.47 -5.01 -10.69
C ASN A 679 4.20 -4.63 -12.17
N ASP A 680 4.74 -3.55 -12.72
CA ASP A 680 4.49 -3.19 -14.13
C ASP A 680 4.52 -4.40 -15.09
N TYR A 681 3.47 -4.57 -15.94
CA TYR A 681 3.44 -4.99 -17.37
C TYR A 681 2.10 -5.65 -17.87
N ASN A 682 1.34 -4.85 -18.65
CA ASN A 682 0.26 -5.10 -19.68
C ASN A 682 -0.96 -6.03 -19.40
N TYR A 683 -2.21 -5.62 -19.75
CA TYR A 683 -3.50 -6.25 -19.31
C TYR A 683 -4.67 -6.36 -20.32
N THR A 684 -5.64 -7.28 -20.07
CA THR A 684 -7.14 -7.17 -20.23
C THR A 684 -7.90 -8.36 -19.54
N ILE A 685 -9.08 -8.19 -18.89
CA ILE A 685 -10.00 -9.30 -18.46
C ILE A 685 -11.49 -8.99 -18.77
N THR A 686 -12.27 -10.03 -19.13
CA THR A 686 -13.61 -9.94 -19.73
C THR A 686 -14.82 -10.44 -18.89
N ASN A 687 -14.69 -10.90 -17.62
CA ASN A 687 -15.72 -10.96 -16.52
C ASN A 687 -15.10 -11.53 -15.17
N GLY A 688 -15.49 -11.03 -13.96
CA GLY A 688 -14.76 -11.05 -12.63
C GLY A 688 -14.73 -12.33 -11.72
N ASP A 689 -14.03 -12.46 -10.57
CA ASP A 689 -13.49 -11.55 -9.48
C ASP A 689 -11.92 -11.47 -9.34
N PHE A 690 -11.34 -10.58 -8.49
CA PHE A 690 -9.86 -10.39 -8.32
C PHE A 690 -9.37 -10.02 -6.88
N SER A 691 -8.13 -10.42 -6.49
CA SER A 691 -7.39 -9.96 -5.28
C SER A 691 -5.85 -9.97 -5.47
N GLY A 692 -5.19 -8.79 -5.52
CA GLY A 692 -3.71 -8.61 -5.45
C GLY A 692 -2.90 -8.79 -6.75
N TYR A 693 -1.98 -7.86 -7.04
CA TYR A 693 -1.29 -7.61 -8.34
C TYR A 693 -0.46 -8.82 -8.89
N GLU A 694 -0.40 -9.06 -10.22
CA GLU A 694 0.75 -9.73 -10.91
C GLU A 694 0.80 -9.44 -12.43
N CYS A 695 1.97 -9.68 -13.04
CA CYS A 695 2.28 -9.48 -14.46
C CYS A 695 1.77 -10.62 -15.37
N LEU A 696 1.53 -10.28 -16.64
CA LEU A 696 0.81 -11.09 -17.63
C LEU A 696 1.46 -12.44 -17.99
N ASN A 697 2.79 -12.58 -17.89
CA ASN A 697 3.46 -13.78 -18.39
C ASN A 697 3.24 -15.02 -17.50
N ASN A 698 3.07 -14.85 -16.18
CA ASN A 698 2.69 -15.96 -15.29
C ASN A 698 1.20 -16.29 -15.37
N SER A 699 0.38 -15.28 -15.66
CA SER A 699 -1.07 -15.43 -15.77
C SER A 699 -1.52 -16.27 -16.97
N ILE A 700 -0.80 -16.16 -18.09
CA ILE A 700 -1.12 -16.87 -19.32
C ILE A 700 -0.61 -18.32 -19.30
N GLU A 701 0.47 -18.62 -18.56
CA GLU A 701 1.06 -19.96 -18.53
C GLU A 701 0.66 -20.82 -17.31
N SER A 702 0.19 -20.25 -16.19
CA SER A 702 0.17 -21.00 -14.91
C SER A 702 -1.07 -20.92 -14.01
N TYR A 703 -2.19 -20.27 -14.33
CA TYR A 703 -3.32 -20.29 -13.39
C TYR A 703 -4.09 -21.61 -13.38
N HIS A 704 -3.61 -22.50 -12.51
CA HIS A 704 -4.47 -23.37 -11.72
C HIS A 704 -4.83 -22.81 -10.34
N ASP A 705 -4.18 -21.78 -9.77
CA ASP A 705 -4.57 -21.28 -8.43
C ASP A 705 -4.29 -19.78 -8.18
N GLY A 706 -5.21 -18.93 -8.64
CA GLY A 706 -5.32 -17.56 -8.13
C GLY A 706 -6.35 -16.62 -8.78
N TYR A 707 -7.56 -16.94 -9.25
CA TYR A 707 -8.47 -18.09 -9.18
C TYR A 707 -9.43 -18.04 -10.40
N ALA A 708 -9.64 -19.17 -11.09
CA ALA A 708 -10.90 -19.63 -11.71
C ALA A 708 -10.66 -21.00 -12.41
N VAL A 709 -11.46 -22.03 -12.11
CA VAL A 709 -11.42 -23.35 -12.80
C VAL A 709 -12.56 -23.43 -13.80
N SER A 710 -12.23 -23.82 -15.04
CA SER A 710 -13.16 -23.95 -16.16
C SER A 710 -14.29 -24.94 -15.85
N ASP A 711 -15.53 -24.59 -16.18
CA ASP A 711 -16.71 -25.46 -16.01
C ASP A 711 -16.87 -26.51 -17.14
N GLY A 712 -15.96 -26.54 -18.11
CA GLY A 712 -15.99 -27.46 -19.23
C GLY A 712 -17.10 -27.24 -20.26
N LYS A 713 -17.86 -26.13 -20.17
CA LYS A 713 -18.94 -25.75 -21.12
C LYS A 713 -18.84 -24.31 -21.65
N GLY A 714 -17.82 -23.56 -21.22
CA GLY A 714 -17.52 -22.21 -21.70
C GLY A 714 -17.71 -21.10 -20.66
N GLY A 715 -17.84 -21.45 -19.38
CA GLY A 715 -17.79 -20.55 -18.22
C GLY A 715 -16.83 -21.06 -17.13
N TYR A 716 -16.83 -20.38 -15.96
CA TYR A 716 -16.04 -20.73 -14.77
C TYR A 716 -16.96 -20.73 -13.53
N THR A 717 -16.78 -21.67 -12.60
CA THR A 717 -17.52 -21.73 -11.33
C THR A 717 -16.58 -21.76 -10.12
N SER A 718 -17.02 -21.24 -8.97
CA SER A 718 -16.33 -21.41 -7.70
C SER A 718 -16.12 -22.89 -7.40
N ALA A 719 -14.89 -23.26 -7.03
CA ALA A 719 -14.63 -24.57 -6.48
C ALA A 719 -15.35 -24.66 -5.12
N LYS A 720 -16.61 -25.08 -5.10
CA LYS A 720 -17.07 -25.87 -3.98
C LYS A 720 -16.62 -27.29 -4.25
N HIS A 721 -16.05 -27.94 -3.24
CA HIS A 721 -16.05 -29.40 -3.16
C HIS A 721 -17.37 -29.91 -3.78
N ALA A 722 -17.21 -30.70 -4.85
CA ALA A 722 -18.20 -31.18 -5.82
C ALA A 722 -19.68 -31.20 -5.37
N PHE A 723 -20.61 -30.83 -6.25
CA PHE A 723 -21.76 -31.66 -6.66
C PHE A 723 -22.55 -30.99 -7.82
N ASP A 724 -23.08 -31.85 -8.69
CA ASP A 724 -23.42 -31.65 -10.11
C ASP A 724 -24.88 -31.22 -10.38
N GLY A 725 -25.08 -30.32 -11.36
CA GLY A 725 -26.24 -30.30 -12.27
C GLY A 725 -27.49 -29.43 -11.99
N GLY A 726 -27.74 -28.44 -12.87
CA GLY A 726 -29.10 -28.18 -13.42
C GLY A 726 -29.70 -26.75 -13.40
N ASP A 727 -29.56 -26.03 -14.52
CA ASP A 727 -30.44 -25.06 -15.21
C ASP A 727 -31.08 -23.79 -14.55
N THR A 728 -30.84 -22.65 -15.21
CA THR A 728 -31.37 -21.25 -15.12
C THR A 728 -32.88 -21.09 -15.49
N PRO A 729 -33.64 -19.93 -15.38
CA PRO A 729 -33.24 -18.48 -15.27
C PRO A 729 -34.13 -17.47 -14.42
N THR A 730 -33.53 -16.29 -14.09
CA THR A 730 -33.98 -14.87 -13.77
C THR A 730 -35.46 -14.44 -13.54
N PRO A 731 -35.81 -13.28 -12.88
CA PRO A 731 -35.02 -12.06 -12.52
C PRO A 731 -35.20 -11.41 -11.09
N THR A 732 -34.30 -10.45 -10.80
CA THR A 732 -33.93 -9.55 -9.65
C THR A 732 -35.04 -8.66 -9.00
N PRO A 733 -34.84 -7.90 -7.86
CA PRO A 733 -33.58 -7.44 -7.23
C PRO A 733 -33.49 -7.40 -5.67
N THR A 734 -32.38 -6.83 -5.15
CA THR A 734 -32.06 -6.22 -3.80
C THR A 734 -31.00 -6.96 -2.93
N PRO A 735 -30.32 -6.23 -2.01
CA PRO A 735 -28.86 -6.13 -1.84
C PRO A 735 -28.23 -7.36 -1.15
N THR A 736 -26.98 -7.75 -1.45
CA THR A 736 -26.37 -8.97 -0.88
C THR A 736 -25.45 -8.67 0.31
N PRO A 737 -25.50 -9.47 1.39
CA PRO A 737 -25.23 -9.06 2.77
C PRO A 737 -23.87 -9.54 3.30
N VAL A 738 -23.43 -8.95 4.42
CA VAL A 738 -22.32 -9.46 5.24
C VAL A 738 -22.55 -10.95 5.52
N GLU A 739 -21.61 -11.81 5.12
CA GLU A 739 -21.76 -13.25 5.32
C GLU A 739 -21.82 -13.59 6.81
N SER A 740 -22.86 -14.33 7.16
CA SER A 740 -23.19 -14.69 8.52
C SER A 740 -22.49 -15.99 8.90
N SER A 741 -21.68 -16.00 9.96
CA SER A 741 -20.92 -17.17 10.43
C SER A 741 -21.37 -17.62 11.82
N ASN A 742 -21.03 -18.84 12.26
CA ASN A 742 -21.36 -19.30 13.62
C ASN A 742 -20.48 -18.60 14.67
N ILE A 743 -21.03 -17.56 15.30
CA ILE A 743 -20.32 -16.75 16.28
C ILE A 743 -20.53 -17.23 17.72
N ALA A 744 -21.33 -18.28 17.94
CA ALA A 744 -21.56 -18.86 19.28
C ALA A 744 -20.28 -19.38 19.92
N LEU A 745 -19.31 -19.85 19.13
CA LEU A 745 -18.00 -20.34 19.61
C LEU A 745 -17.19 -19.28 20.38
N SER A 746 -17.47 -17.99 20.13
CA SER A 746 -16.83 -16.86 20.81
C SER A 746 -17.60 -16.34 22.02
N ALA A 747 -18.79 -16.89 22.29
CA ALA A 747 -19.69 -16.42 23.34
C ALA A 747 -19.47 -17.14 24.67
N THR A 748 -19.80 -16.46 25.77
CA THR A 748 -19.86 -17.06 27.10
C THR A 748 -21.25 -17.64 27.34
N ALA A 749 -21.34 -18.94 27.65
CA ALA A 749 -22.60 -19.66 27.84
C ALA A 749 -23.10 -19.65 29.30
N SER A 750 -24.41 -19.52 29.51
CA SER A 750 -25.07 -19.67 30.82
C SER A 750 -26.48 -20.26 30.68
N ALA A 751 -27.09 -20.72 31.78
CA ALA A 751 -28.40 -21.38 31.75
C ALA A 751 -29.16 -21.32 33.09
N SER A 752 -30.43 -21.71 33.08
CA SER A 752 -31.31 -21.76 34.26
C SER A 752 -30.82 -22.68 35.38
N VAL A 753 -30.06 -23.70 35.02
CA VAL A 753 -29.29 -24.57 35.91
C VAL A 753 -28.04 -25.00 35.16
N ASN A 754 -26.92 -25.14 35.84
CA ASN A 754 -25.70 -25.67 35.25
C ASN A 754 -25.14 -26.75 36.18
N SER A 755 -25.14 -27.99 35.70
CA SER A 755 -24.61 -29.17 36.41
C SER A 755 -23.51 -29.80 35.58
N PRO A 756 -22.29 -29.23 35.54
CA PRO A 756 -21.18 -29.76 34.74
C PRO A 756 -20.82 -31.22 35.08
N GLU A 757 -21.12 -31.66 36.30
CA GLU A 757 -20.96 -33.03 36.78
C GLU A 757 -21.88 -34.05 36.10
N ASP A 758 -22.98 -33.59 35.48
CA ASP A 758 -23.95 -34.41 34.77
C ASP A 758 -23.95 -34.02 33.28
N LEU A 759 -23.24 -34.82 32.49
CA LEU A 759 -23.07 -34.64 31.03
C LEU A 759 -22.43 -33.30 30.59
N GLY A 760 -21.75 -32.54 31.46
CA GLY A 760 -20.88 -31.43 31.07
C GLY A 760 -21.51 -30.02 31.10
N GLY A 761 -22.84 -29.92 31.10
CA GLY A 761 -23.55 -28.66 31.33
C GLY A 761 -23.35 -27.61 30.23
N VAL A 762 -23.32 -26.32 30.58
CA VAL A 762 -23.38 -25.22 29.60
C VAL A 762 -22.16 -25.11 28.67
N THR A 763 -21.02 -25.69 29.05
CA THR A 763 -19.81 -25.68 28.21
C THR A 763 -19.97 -26.51 26.94
N LYS A 764 -21.00 -27.36 26.89
CA LYS A 764 -21.36 -28.21 25.77
C LYS A 764 -22.30 -27.57 24.77
N LEU A 765 -22.84 -26.39 25.07
CA LEU A 765 -23.80 -25.74 24.18
C LEU A 765 -23.15 -25.19 22.91
N ASN A 766 -21.87 -24.79 22.95
CA ASN A 766 -21.16 -24.13 21.85
C ASN A 766 -19.73 -24.67 21.68
N ASP A 767 -19.53 -25.98 21.81
CA ASP A 767 -18.20 -26.57 21.62
C ASP A 767 -17.93 -26.99 20.17
N GLY A 768 -18.89 -26.76 19.27
CA GLY A 768 -18.76 -27.01 17.83
C GLY A 768 -18.98 -28.47 17.45
N TYR A 769 -19.45 -29.31 18.38
CA TYR A 769 -19.76 -30.70 18.12
C TYR A 769 -21.05 -30.87 17.29
N ASP A 770 -21.03 -31.77 16.31
CA ASP A 770 -22.18 -32.12 15.49
C ASP A 770 -22.82 -33.44 15.96
N PRO A 771 -24.02 -33.42 16.60
CA PRO A 771 -24.63 -34.61 17.20
C PRO A 771 -25.17 -35.59 16.16
N THR A 772 -25.01 -36.90 16.42
CA THR A 772 -25.49 -37.95 15.52
C THR A 772 -26.97 -38.29 15.71
N SER A 773 -27.53 -38.05 16.91
CA SER A 773 -28.95 -38.23 17.22
C SER A 773 -29.37 -37.39 18.43
N SER A 774 -30.66 -37.26 18.69
CA SER A 774 -31.15 -36.59 19.91
C SER A 774 -30.91 -37.40 21.19
N GLY A 775 -30.49 -38.66 21.10
CA GLY A 775 -30.05 -39.47 22.24
C GLY A 775 -28.53 -39.55 22.38
N ASP A 776 -27.78 -38.68 21.67
CA ASP A 776 -26.32 -38.69 21.67
C ASP A 776 -25.78 -38.04 22.94
N GLU A 777 -25.24 -38.87 23.84
CA GLU A 777 -24.59 -38.45 25.08
C GLU A 777 -23.06 -38.51 24.96
N SER A 778 -22.51 -38.89 23.79
CA SER A 778 -21.09 -39.23 23.63
C SER A 778 -20.13 -38.06 23.82
N HIS A 779 -20.62 -36.83 23.66
CA HIS A 779 -19.82 -35.60 23.86
C HIS A 779 -20.31 -34.71 25.02
N GLY A 780 -21.28 -35.20 25.80
CA GLY A 780 -21.98 -34.39 26.80
C GLY A 780 -23.03 -33.46 26.18
N LEU A 781 -23.84 -32.84 27.02
CA LEU A 781 -24.93 -31.93 26.66
C LEU A 781 -25.38 -31.11 27.87
N TRP A 782 -26.22 -30.12 27.63
CA TRP A 782 -26.93 -29.41 28.69
C TRP A 782 -28.36 -29.94 28.86
N HIS A 783 -28.79 -30.16 30.11
CA HIS A 783 -30.19 -30.46 30.44
C HIS A 783 -30.55 -29.95 31.84
N ASN A 784 -31.84 -29.78 32.12
CA ASN A 784 -32.32 -29.18 33.38
C ASN A 784 -32.73 -30.21 34.47
N TRP A 785 -32.17 -31.42 34.49
CA TRP A 785 -32.57 -32.47 35.45
C TRP A 785 -32.41 -32.04 36.90
N HIS A 786 -31.33 -31.34 37.23
CA HIS A 786 -31.08 -30.83 38.59
C HIS A 786 -31.78 -29.48 38.88
N GLY A 787 -32.59 -28.99 37.95
CA GLY A 787 -33.39 -27.76 38.10
C GLY A 787 -34.89 -28.05 38.17
N ASP A 788 -35.71 -27.05 37.84
CA ASP A 788 -37.16 -27.22 37.70
C ASP A 788 -37.47 -27.97 36.40
N GLN A 789 -37.78 -29.26 36.53
CA GLN A 789 -38.07 -30.15 35.40
C GLN A 789 -39.47 -29.96 34.80
N ALA A 790 -40.39 -29.29 35.50
CA ALA A 790 -41.76 -29.02 35.04
C ALA A 790 -41.93 -27.61 34.47
N GLY A 791 -41.06 -26.69 34.88
CA GLY A 791 -41.08 -25.29 34.50
C GLY A 791 -40.35 -24.94 33.20
N LYS A 792 -40.35 -23.65 32.88
CA LYS A 792 -39.66 -23.06 31.74
C LYS A 792 -38.14 -23.03 31.99
N ALA A 793 -37.36 -23.65 31.13
CA ALA A 793 -35.90 -23.66 31.19
C ALA A 793 -35.30 -22.64 30.20
N TRP A 794 -34.05 -22.19 30.42
CA TRP A 794 -33.39 -21.27 29.48
C TRP A 794 -31.88 -21.49 29.39
N VAL A 795 -31.32 -21.18 28.22
CA VAL A 795 -29.88 -21.11 27.92
C VAL A 795 -29.56 -19.77 27.25
N GLU A 796 -28.34 -19.26 27.42
CA GLU A 796 -27.95 -17.90 27.02
C GLU A 796 -26.49 -17.82 26.56
N TYR A 797 -26.22 -16.92 25.62
CA TYR A 797 -24.90 -16.49 25.18
C TYR A 797 -24.71 -14.98 25.38
N ASP A 798 -23.55 -14.60 25.91
CA ASP A 798 -23.07 -13.21 25.99
C ASP A 798 -21.77 -13.02 25.17
N TRP A 799 -21.67 -11.92 24.44
CA TRP A 799 -20.46 -11.45 23.76
C TRP A 799 -19.93 -10.17 24.42
N SER A 800 -18.59 -10.01 24.43
CA SER A 800 -17.93 -8.82 24.97
C SER A 800 -18.12 -7.56 24.09
N THR A 801 -18.52 -7.74 22.84
CA THR A 801 -18.85 -6.68 21.88
C THR A 801 -20.16 -6.99 21.17
N ALA A 802 -20.90 -5.97 20.73
CA ALA A 802 -22.19 -6.17 20.08
C ALA A 802 -22.02 -6.82 18.70
N LYS A 803 -22.76 -7.90 18.46
CA LYS A 803 -22.79 -8.70 17.23
C LYS A 803 -24.11 -8.50 16.50
N THR A 804 -24.11 -8.59 15.19
CA THR A 804 -25.36 -8.61 14.42
C THR A 804 -25.79 -10.05 14.20
N LEU A 805 -26.81 -10.49 14.92
CA LEU A 805 -27.32 -11.86 14.87
C LEU A 805 -28.38 -11.98 13.78
N THR A 806 -28.32 -13.04 12.98
CA THR A 806 -29.22 -13.28 11.84
C THR A 806 -30.01 -14.59 11.98
N GLY A 807 -29.55 -15.51 12.83
CA GLY A 807 -30.22 -16.80 13.04
C GLY A 807 -29.54 -17.68 14.08
N MET A 808 -30.04 -18.90 14.25
CA MET A 808 -29.49 -19.93 15.13
C MET A 808 -29.89 -21.34 14.69
N ASP A 809 -29.11 -22.34 15.08
CA ASP A 809 -29.48 -23.76 15.00
C ASP A 809 -29.43 -24.39 16.39
N ALA A 810 -30.49 -25.06 16.82
CA ALA A 810 -30.50 -25.81 18.08
C ALA A 810 -30.75 -27.31 17.85
N TYR A 811 -29.89 -28.15 18.42
CA TYR A 811 -30.06 -29.60 18.43
C TYR A 811 -30.52 -30.04 19.82
N TYR A 812 -31.74 -30.56 19.91
CA TYR A 812 -32.34 -30.91 21.20
C TYR A 812 -32.04 -32.34 21.63
N PHE A 813 -31.88 -32.53 22.93
CA PHE A 813 -31.69 -33.83 23.56
C PHE A 813 -33.04 -34.49 23.92
N LYS A 814 -33.08 -35.82 23.86
CA LYS A 814 -34.17 -36.65 24.33
C LYS A 814 -33.62 -37.99 24.82
N ASP A 815 -33.92 -38.34 26.07
CA ASP A 815 -33.45 -39.59 26.67
C ASP A 815 -34.20 -40.83 26.13
N GLY A 816 -33.79 -42.02 26.59
CA GLY A 816 -34.44 -43.28 26.24
C GLY A 816 -35.94 -43.35 26.60
N ASN A 817 -36.38 -42.60 27.62
CA ASN A 817 -37.75 -42.59 28.13
C ASN A 817 -38.66 -41.55 27.47
N GLY A 818 -38.13 -40.62 26.67
CA GLY A 818 -38.94 -39.53 26.11
C GLY A 818 -38.85 -38.21 26.86
N ASN A 819 -37.99 -38.09 27.86
CA ASN A 819 -37.78 -36.86 28.63
C ASN A 819 -36.83 -35.91 27.87
N PHE A 820 -36.78 -34.66 28.32
CA PHE A 820 -35.91 -33.57 27.85
C PHE A 820 -36.19 -33.01 26.45
N ALA A 821 -37.12 -33.60 25.71
CA ALA A 821 -37.60 -33.00 24.47
C ALA A 821 -38.40 -31.71 24.76
N PRO A 822 -38.06 -30.57 24.15
CA PRO A 822 -38.86 -29.35 24.30
C PRO A 822 -40.22 -29.48 23.61
N GLN A 823 -41.22 -28.79 24.15
CA GLN A 823 -42.55 -28.60 23.56
C GLN A 823 -42.64 -27.26 22.83
N THR A 824 -42.07 -26.21 23.42
CA THR A 824 -42.04 -24.86 22.86
C THR A 824 -40.68 -24.23 23.05
N VAL A 825 -40.31 -23.34 22.13
CA VAL A 825 -39.04 -22.59 22.14
C VAL A 825 -39.35 -21.12 21.82
N SER A 826 -38.67 -20.21 22.51
CA SER A 826 -38.73 -18.75 22.27
C SER A 826 -37.36 -18.12 22.46
N ILE A 827 -37.09 -17.00 21.79
CA ILE A 827 -35.81 -16.30 21.85
C ILE A 827 -35.96 -14.85 22.29
N GLN A 828 -34.96 -14.35 23.02
CA GLN A 828 -34.87 -12.96 23.48
C GLN A 828 -33.44 -12.44 23.29
N VAL A 829 -33.27 -11.13 23.11
CA VAL A 829 -31.96 -10.45 23.01
C VAL A 829 -31.91 -9.23 23.93
N LYS A 830 -30.71 -8.75 24.28
CA LYS A 830 -30.55 -7.48 25.02
C LYS A 830 -30.65 -6.28 24.07
N ASP A 831 -31.48 -5.30 24.41
CA ASP A 831 -31.50 -4.00 23.72
C ASP A 831 -30.29 -3.12 24.11
N SER A 832 -30.16 -1.94 23.50
CA SER A 832 -29.05 -1.01 23.79
C SER A 832 -29.03 -0.46 25.22
N LYS A 833 -30.07 -0.72 26.02
CA LYS A 833 -30.18 -0.34 27.44
C LYS A 833 -30.00 -1.55 28.38
N GLY A 834 -29.77 -2.75 27.83
CA GLY A 834 -29.57 -3.98 28.58
C GLY A 834 -30.85 -4.75 28.95
N ASN A 835 -32.02 -4.37 28.44
CA ASN A 835 -33.28 -5.06 28.71
C ASN A 835 -33.50 -6.24 27.76
N TRP A 836 -34.10 -7.33 28.25
CA TRP A 836 -34.49 -8.46 27.41
C TRP A 836 -35.76 -8.16 26.61
N VAL A 837 -35.63 -8.25 25.29
CA VAL A 837 -36.74 -8.09 24.34
C VAL A 837 -36.91 -9.37 23.52
N SER A 838 -38.16 -9.80 23.34
CA SER A 838 -38.46 -11.01 22.55
C SER A 838 -38.19 -10.78 21.07
N VAL A 839 -37.55 -11.76 20.44
CA VAL A 839 -37.33 -11.77 18.99
C VAL A 839 -38.28 -12.79 18.37
N SER A 840 -39.02 -12.36 17.35
CA SER A 840 -39.85 -13.30 16.58
C SER A 840 -38.96 -13.97 15.53
N GLY A 841 -38.81 -15.28 15.62
CA GLY A 841 -38.02 -16.09 14.68
C GLY A 841 -38.87 -17.11 13.95
N ASN A 842 -38.52 -17.39 12.69
CA ASN A 842 -39.14 -18.44 11.89
C ASN A 842 -38.28 -19.72 11.99
N GLY A 843 -38.88 -20.84 12.39
CA GLY A 843 -38.15 -22.10 12.57
C GLY A 843 -37.76 -22.46 14.02
N LEU A 844 -38.44 -21.87 15.02
CA LEU A 844 -38.38 -22.25 16.44
C LEU A 844 -39.01 -23.65 16.70
N GLY A 845 -38.58 -24.65 15.92
CA GLY A 845 -39.03 -26.02 15.98
C GLY A 845 -38.49 -26.77 17.20
N VAL A 846 -38.99 -27.99 17.39
CA VAL A 846 -38.60 -28.89 18.49
C VAL A 846 -38.41 -30.33 17.99
N ASP A 847 -38.10 -30.48 16.71
CA ASP A 847 -37.94 -31.79 16.08
C ASP A 847 -36.66 -32.47 16.60
N LEU A 848 -36.73 -33.77 16.77
CA LEU A 848 -35.60 -34.59 17.23
C LEU A 848 -34.79 -35.14 16.06
N ASN A 849 -33.53 -35.48 16.32
CA ASN A 849 -32.54 -36.05 15.39
C ASN A 849 -32.12 -35.10 14.24
N LYS A 850 -32.17 -33.78 14.47
CA LYS A 850 -31.64 -32.77 13.55
C LYS A 850 -31.46 -31.42 14.26
N TYR A 851 -30.72 -30.52 13.62
CA TYR A 851 -30.75 -29.11 13.96
C TYR A 851 -32.11 -28.48 13.61
N ASN A 852 -32.64 -27.69 14.54
CA ASN A 852 -33.80 -26.84 14.34
C ASN A 852 -33.29 -25.43 14.02
N THR A 853 -33.32 -25.08 12.74
CA THR A 853 -32.86 -23.78 12.23
C THR A 853 -33.92 -22.72 12.42
N THR A 854 -33.57 -21.67 13.17
CA THR A 854 -34.37 -20.46 13.32
C THR A 854 -33.69 -19.28 12.64
N THR A 855 -34.41 -18.54 11.81
CA THR A 855 -33.97 -17.26 11.23
C THR A 855 -34.78 -16.11 11.78
N PHE A 856 -34.18 -14.94 11.91
CA PHE A 856 -34.86 -13.71 12.33
C PHE A 856 -34.22 -12.49 11.66
N ASN A 857 -34.94 -11.36 11.62
CA ASN A 857 -34.37 -10.11 11.10
C ASN A 857 -33.07 -9.77 11.84
N PRO A 858 -32.01 -9.29 11.16
CA PRO A 858 -30.75 -8.98 11.79
C PRO A 858 -30.91 -8.08 13.03
N VAL A 859 -30.45 -8.54 14.19
CA VAL A 859 -30.48 -7.76 15.44
C VAL A 859 -29.08 -7.58 15.97
N LYS A 860 -28.68 -6.31 16.14
CA LYS A 860 -27.43 -5.96 16.82
C LYS A 860 -27.61 -6.04 18.34
N THR A 861 -26.89 -6.94 19.00
CA THR A 861 -27.00 -7.16 20.45
C THR A 861 -25.71 -7.71 21.04
N THR A 862 -25.56 -7.66 22.36
CA THR A 862 -24.46 -8.32 23.09
C THR A 862 -24.88 -9.67 23.69
N ALA A 863 -26.16 -10.06 23.62
CA ALA A 863 -26.61 -11.31 24.21
C ALA A 863 -27.88 -11.87 23.55
N ILE A 864 -28.00 -13.20 23.53
CA ILE A 864 -29.20 -13.93 23.09
C ILE A 864 -29.53 -15.03 24.11
N ARG A 865 -30.83 -15.22 24.37
CA ARG A 865 -31.36 -16.25 25.26
C ARG A 865 -32.40 -17.10 24.55
N MET A 866 -32.25 -18.41 24.61
CA MET A 866 -33.26 -19.39 24.21
C MET A 866 -33.99 -19.93 25.43
N SER A 867 -35.32 -19.95 25.35
CA SER A 867 -36.24 -20.32 26.42
C SER A 867 -37.15 -21.46 25.97
N MET A 868 -37.28 -22.52 26.78
CA MET A 868 -37.94 -23.77 26.41
C MET A 868 -38.95 -24.23 27.47
N THR A 869 -40.02 -24.91 27.07
CA THR A 869 -40.92 -25.66 27.99
C THR A 869 -40.85 -27.15 27.71
N PRO A 870 -40.92 -28.03 28.72
CA PRO A 870 -40.80 -29.48 28.54
C PRO A 870 -42.03 -30.07 27.85
N LYS A 871 -41.86 -31.07 26.97
CA LYS A 871 -42.97 -31.87 26.40
C LYS A 871 -43.51 -32.89 27.39
N THR A 872 -42.62 -33.46 28.20
CA THR A 872 -42.93 -34.48 29.21
C THR A 872 -42.29 -34.08 30.53
N LEU A 873 -40.96 -34.21 30.62
CA LEU A 873 -40.16 -33.91 31.80
C LEU A 873 -38.82 -33.32 31.36
N GLY A 874 -38.53 -32.08 31.72
CA GLY A 874 -37.28 -31.38 31.42
C GLY A 874 -37.09 -30.93 29.97
N CYS A 875 -36.00 -30.19 29.73
CA CYS A 875 -35.49 -29.75 28.43
C CYS A 875 -33.98 -30.02 28.37
N GLY A 876 -33.47 -30.37 27.19
CA GLY A 876 -32.05 -30.52 26.94
C GLY A 876 -31.62 -30.09 25.54
N VAL A 877 -30.37 -29.65 25.42
CA VAL A 877 -29.74 -29.12 24.21
C VAL A 877 -28.34 -29.72 24.12
N ILE A 878 -28.05 -30.34 22.98
CA ILE A 878 -26.74 -30.95 22.69
C ILE A 878 -25.80 -29.89 22.10
N GLU A 879 -26.25 -29.12 21.11
CA GLU A 879 -25.47 -28.05 20.49
C GLU A 879 -26.39 -26.89 20.09
N TRP A 880 -25.93 -25.64 20.26
CA TRP A 880 -26.62 -24.42 19.90
C TRP A 880 -25.69 -23.45 19.16
N LYS A 881 -25.91 -23.31 17.85
CA LYS A 881 -25.18 -22.39 16.97
C LYS A 881 -25.94 -21.08 16.87
N VAL A 882 -25.23 -19.95 16.79
CA VAL A 882 -25.83 -18.64 16.54
C VAL A 882 -25.06 -17.97 15.42
N TYR A 883 -25.79 -17.56 14.39
CA TYR A 883 -25.25 -17.01 13.16
C TYR A 883 -25.26 -15.48 13.20
N GLY A 884 -24.15 -14.86 12.81
CA GLY A 884 -24.02 -13.40 12.74
C GLY A 884 -22.64 -12.92 12.30
N TYR A 885 -22.39 -11.62 12.46
CA TYR A 885 -21.13 -10.94 12.16
C TYR A 885 -20.81 -9.84 13.19
#